data_AF-L9JGR7-F1
#
_entry.id   AF-L9JGR7-F1
#
_cell.length_a   1.000
_cell.length_b   1.000
_cell.length_c   1.000
_cell.angle_alpha   90.00
_cell.angle_beta   90.00
_cell.angle_gamma   90.00
#
_symmetry.space_group_name_H-M   'P 1'
#
loop_
_entity.id
_entity.type
_entity.pdbx_description
1 polymer ?
#
loop_
_entity_poly.entity_id
_entity_poly.type
_entity_poly.pdbx_seq_one_letter_code
_entity_poly.pdbx_strand_id
1 'polypeptide(L)'
;MPPPSDIVKVAIEWPGANAQLLEIDQKRPLASIIKEVCDGWSLPNPEYYTLRYADGPQLYITEQTRSDIKNGTILQLAISPSRAARQLMERTQSSNMETRLDAMKELAKLSADVTFATEFINMDGIIVLTRLVESGTKLLSHYSEMLAFTLTAFLELMDHGIVSWDMVSITFIKQIAGYVSQPMVDVSILQRSLAILESMVLNSQSLYQKIAEEITVGQLISHLQVKIMSSPLSKELRQKYNVRSMPIRKDDEVLVVRGHYKGQQIGKVAQVYRKKYVIYIERVQWEKANGTAVHVGIHPSKVVIPRLKLDKDHKKILERKAKSRQEHNLSNQEIQTYAIALINALFLKAPEDKRQDKHLNPLDLPVTDMANAFAQKHLRSIILNHVIRGNRPIKTEMAHQLYVLQVLTFNLLEERMMTKMDPNDQAQRDIIFELRRIAFDAESDPSNVPGSGTEKRKAMYTKDYKMLGFTNHINPALDFTQTPPGMLALDNMLYLAKVHQDTYIRIVLENSSREDKHECPFGRSAIELTKMLCEILQVGELPNEGRNDYHPMFFTHDRAFEELFGICIQLLNKTWKEMRATAEDFNKVMQVVREQITRALPSKPNSLDQFKSKLRSLSYSEILRLRQSERMSQDDFQSPPIVELREKIQPEILELIKQQRLNRLCEGSSFRKIGNRRRQERFWYCRLALNHKVLHYGDLDDNPQGEVTFESLQEKNIKAIVTGKDCPHMKEKSALKQNKEVLELAFSILYDPDETLNFIAPNKYEYCIWIDGLSALLGKDMSSELTKSDLDTLLSMEMKLRLLDLENVQIPEAPPPVPKEPSSYDFVYHYG
;
A
#
# COMPACT_ATOMS: atom_id res chain seq x y z
N MET A 1 25.51 46.09 3.69
CA MET A 1 25.15 45.31 4.89
C MET A 1 24.07 44.31 4.47
N PRO A 2 24.16 43.02 4.83
CA PRO A 2 22.98 42.16 4.72
C PRO A 2 21.85 42.78 5.57
N PRO A 3 20.59 42.72 5.12
CA PRO A 3 19.48 43.21 5.94
C PRO A 3 19.49 42.48 7.29
N PRO A 4 19.16 43.16 8.39
CA PRO A 4 19.00 42.48 9.68
C PRO A 4 18.02 41.31 9.52
N SER A 5 18.30 40.18 10.19
CA SER A 5 17.54 38.91 10.10
C SER A 5 16.04 39.05 10.33
N ASP A 6 15.63 40.15 10.96
CA ASP A 6 14.28 40.38 11.45
C ASP A 6 13.43 41.23 10.49
N ILE A 7 13.94 41.58 9.30
CA ILE A 7 13.19 42.37 8.30
C ILE A 7 12.90 41.52 7.07
N VAL A 8 11.61 41.44 6.69
CA VAL A 8 11.13 40.69 5.53
C VAL A 8 10.42 41.61 4.54
N LYS A 9 10.84 41.59 3.27
CA LYS A 9 10.25 42.37 2.20
C LYS A 9 9.10 41.62 1.55
N VAL A 10 7.91 42.21 1.54
CA VAL A 10 6.70 41.61 0.98
C VAL A 10 5.95 42.60 0.10
N ALA A 11 5.14 42.06 -0.81
CA ALA A 11 4.10 42.80 -1.51
C ALA A 11 2.75 42.46 -0.87
N ILE A 12 1.95 43.47 -0.51
CA ILE A 12 0.61 43.27 0.04
C ILE A 12 -0.41 43.80 -0.96
N GLU A 13 -1.34 42.95 -1.37
CA GLU A 13 -2.38 43.23 -2.36
C GLU A 13 -3.75 43.49 -1.70
N TRP A 14 -4.57 44.30 -2.39
CA TRP A 14 -5.97 44.55 -2.05
C TRP A 14 -6.80 44.73 -3.33
N PRO A 15 -8.01 44.15 -3.42
CA PRO A 15 -8.83 44.24 -4.63
C PRO A 15 -9.07 45.68 -5.08
N GLY A 16 -8.67 45.99 -6.32
CA GLY A 16 -8.85 47.31 -6.92
C GLY A 16 -7.83 48.38 -6.51
N ALA A 17 -6.77 48.01 -5.77
CA ALA A 17 -5.67 48.90 -5.40
C ALA A 17 -4.32 48.37 -5.88
N ASN A 18 -3.34 49.26 -6.04
CA ASN A 18 -1.96 48.87 -6.29
C ASN A 18 -1.35 48.24 -5.04
N ALA A 19 -0.54 47.20 -5.23
CA ALA A 19 0.15 46.52 -4.14
C ALA A 19 1.08 47.48 -3.37
N GLN A 20 1.08 47.38 -2.05
CA GLN A 20 2.03 48.10 -1.20
C GLN A 20 3.26 47.22 -0.96
N LEU A 21 4.46 47.77 -1.18
CA LEU A 21 5.73 47.10 -0.90
C LEU A 21 6.19 47.49 0.50
N LEU A 22 6.23 46.54 1.43
CA LEU A 22 6.60 46.79 2.82
C LEU A 22 7.84 45.99 3.21
N GLU A 23 8.69 46.62 4.03
CA GLU A 23 9.73 45.95 4.80
C GLU A 23 9.17 45.67 6.20
N ILE A 24 8.61 44.47 6.38
CA ILE A 24 8.02 44.03 7.64
C ILE A 24 9.14 43.76 8.66
N ASP A 25 9.15 44.53 9.73
CA ASP A 25 9.92 44.21 10.94
C ASP A 25 9.19 43.13 11.74
N GLN A 26 9.81 41.96 11.87
CA GLN A 26 9.28 40.80 12.58
C GLN A 26 9.11 41.04 14.09
N LYS A 27 9.76 42.07 14.65
CA LYS A 27 9.56 42.49 16.05
C LYS A 27 8.33 43.38 16.23
N ARG A 28 7.82 44.01 15.17
CA ARG A 28 6.61 44.83 15.23
C ARG A 28 5.37 43.93 15.25
N PRO A 29 4.39 44.15 16.15
CA PRO A 29 3.14 43.37 16.16
C PRO A 29 2.41 43.43 14.82
N LEU A 30 1.79 42.33 14.40
CA LEU A 30 1.03 42.26 13.14
C LEU A 30 -0.06 43.32 13.09
N ALA A 31 -0.72 43.59 14.21
CA ALA A 31 -1.75 44.64 14.31
C ALA A 31 -1.22 46.03 13.93
N SER A 32 0.04 46.34 14.26
CA SER A 32 0.65 47.63 13.86
C SER A 32 0.95 47.68 12.37
N ILE A 33 1.39 46.56 11.79
CA ILE A 33 1.67 46.44 10.35
C ILE A 33 0.37 46.54 9.55
N ILE A 34 -0.68 45.84 9.98
CA ILE A 34 -2.01 45.88 9.36
C ILE A 34 -2.56 47.31 9.40
N LYS A 35 -2.41 48.01 10.53
CA LYS A 35 -2.82 49.42 10.64
C LYS A 35 -2.12 50.30 9.60
N GLU A 36 -0.81 50.16 9.45
CA GLU A 36 -0.03 50.91 8.45
C GLU A 36 -0.50 50.63 7.02
N VAL A 37 -0.76 49.36 6.69
CA VAL A 37 -1.28 48.95 5.38
C VAL A 37 -2.68 49.52 5.12
N CYS A 38 -3.56 49.44 6.11
CA CYS A 38 -4.91 50.01 6.04
C CYS A 38 -4.87 51.53 5.86
N ASP A 39 -4.01 52.24 6.60
CA ASP A 39 -3.81 53.68 6.47
C ASP A 39 -3.34 54.03 5.05
N GLY A 40 -2.44 53.24 4.46
CA GLY A 40 -1.96 53.40 3.09
C GLY A 40 -3.04 53.27 2.00
N TRP A 41 -4.09 52.49 2.25
CA TRP A 41 -5.26 52.38 1.36
C TRP A 41 -6.51 53.12 1.88
N SER A 42 -6.38 53.92 2.94
CA SER A 42 -7.50 54.63 3.58
C SER A 42 -8.66 53.72 4.00
N LEU A 43 -8.35 52.50 4.47
CA LEU A 43 -9.33 51.54 4.96
C LEU A 43 -9.62 51.76 6.45
N PRO A 44 -10.87 52.01 6.86
CA PRO A 44 -11.21 52.21 8.27
C PRO A 44 -11.24 50.87 9.03
N ASN A 45 -11.03 50.94 10.36
CA ASN A 45 -11.09 49.81 11.30
C ASN A 45 -10.06 48.71 10.97
N PRO A 46 -8.76 48.96 11.16
CA PRO A 46 -7.70 47.99 10.85
C PRO A 46 -7.86 46.65 11.59
N GLU A 47 -8.53 46.64 12.74
CA GLU A 47 -8.85 45.43 13.50
C GLU A 47 -9.82 44.47 12.79
N TYR A 48 -10.47 44.90 11.71
CA TYR A 48 -11.34 44.04 10.90
C TYR A 48 -10.57 43.19 9.90
N TYR A 49 -9.28 43.46 9.71
CA TYR A 49 -8.46 42.83 8.69
C TYR A 49 -7.34 41.99 9.31
N THR A 50 -6.78 41.11 8.48
CA THR A 50 -5.57 40.34 8.77
C THR A 50 -4.78 40.13 7.48
N LEU A 51 -3.56 39.61 7.60
CA LEU A 51 -2.76 39.18 6.47
C LEU A 51 -3.02 37.70 6.15
N ARG A 52 -3.01 37.38 4.87
CA ARG A 52 -3.20 36.03 4.33
C ARG A 52 -2.26 35.86 3.15
N TYR A 53 -1.77 34.65 2.88
CA TYR A 53 -1.03 34.39 1.64
C TYR A 53 -1.93 34.64 0.42
N ALA A 54 -1.38 35.26 -0.63
CA ALA A 54 -2.10 35.46 -1.89
C ALA A 54 -2.15 34.17 -2.72
N ASP A 55 -1.09 33.36 -2.64
CA ASP A 55 -0.91 32.13 -3.39
C ASP A 55 -1.15 30.86 -2.54
N GLY A 56 -1.18 29.70 -3.20
CA GLY A 56 -1.30 28.39 -2.55
C GLY A 56 -2.63 28.18 -1.82
N PRO A 57 -2.64 27.51 -0.65
CA PRO A 57 -3.85 27.32 0.15
C PRO A 57 -4.42 28.63 0.72
N GLN A 58 -3.66 29.73 0.59
CA GLN A 58 -4.00 31.04 1.14
C GLN A 58 -4.27 30.90 2.65
N LEU A 59 -3.27 30.61 3.46
CA LEU A 59 -3.45 30.50 4.91
C LEU A 59 -3.42 31.88 5.58
N TYR A 60 -4.14 32.02 6.68
CA TYR A 60 -4.09 33.19 7.56
C TYR A 60 -2.75 33.27 8.29
N ILE A 61 -2.23 34.49 8.41
CA ILE A 61 -0.99 34.76 9.12
C ILE A 61 -1.32 35.13 10.56
N THR A 62 -0.69 34.44 11.50
CA THR A 62 -0.77 34.71 12.94
C THR A 62 0.59 35.12 13.45
N GLU A 63 0.66 35.56 14.71
CA GLU A 63 1.94 35.86 15.36
C GLU A 63 2.86 34.62 15.45
N GLN A 64 2.30 33.41 15.36
CA GLN A 64 3.08 32.17 15.33
C GLN A 64 3.56 31.80 13.92
N THR A 65 2.74 32.03 12.88
CA THR A 65 3.07 31.61 11.51
C THR A 65 3.76 32.70 10.69
N ARG A 66 3.87 33.93 11.23
CA ARG A 66 4.57 35.04 10.56
C ARG A 66 6.07 34.83 10.37
N SER A 67 6.67 33.91 11.14
CA SER A 67 8.06 33.45 10.97
C SER A 67 8.29 32.82 9.59
N ASP A 68 7.26 32.22 9.02
CA ASP A 68 7.35 31.42 7.80
C ASP A 68 7.34 32.31 6.53
N ILE A 69 7.05 33.60 6.70
CA ILE A 69 7.00 34.61 5.63
C ILE A 69 8.42 34.86 5.10
N LYS A 70 8.58 34.76 3.78
CA LYS A 70 9.87 34.93 3.11
C LYS A 70 9.92 36.24 2.34
N ASN A 71 11.15 36.67 2.04
CA ASN A 71 11.37 37.80 1.16
C ASN A 71 10.77 37.50 -0.23
N GLY A 72 9.99 38.44 -0.76
CA GLY A 72 9.31 38.30 -2.04
C GLY A 72 7.94 37.59 -1.97
N THR A 73 7.49 37.18 -0.77
CA THR A 73 6.14 36.65 -0.61
C THR A 73 5.08 37.70 -0.95
N ILE A 74 4.06 37.29 -1.71
CA ILE A 74 2.88 38.09 -1.98
C ILE A 74 1.80 37.73 -0.95
N LEU A 75 1.37 38.75 -0.22
CA LEU A 75 0.31 38.68 0.77
C LEU A 75 -0.91 39.43 0.26
N GLN A 76 -2.07 39.11 0.80
CA GLN A 76 -3.29 39.86 0.59
C GLN A 76 -3.85 40.32 1.94
N LEU A 77 -4.35 41.55 1.97
CA LEU A 77 -5.13 42.02 3.10
C LEU A 77 -6.53 41.40 3.00
N ALA A 78 -6.92 40.62 4.01
CA ALA A 78 -8.17 39.88 4.05
C ALA A 78 -8.99 40.23 5.28
N ILE A 79 -10.28 39.87 5.28
CA ILE A 79 -11.13 39.98 6.47
C ILE A 79 -10.55 39.08 7.58
N SER A 80 -10.54 39.56 8.82
CA SER A 80 -10.06 38.80 9.97
C SER A 80 -10.83 37.46 10.14
N PRO A 81 -10.18 36.39 10.65
CA PRO A 81 -10.79 35.06 10.69
C PRO A 81 -12.06 35.02 11.54
N SER A 82 -12.06 35.74 12.67
CA SER A 82 -13.20 35.84 13.58
C SER A 82 -14.41 36.54 12.93
N ARG A 83 -14.16 37.60 12.15
CA ARG A 83 -15.20 38.31 11.41
C ARG A 83 -15.71 37.50 10.21
N ALA A 84 -14.81 36.85 9.47
CA ALA A 84 -15.17 35.94 8.38
C ALA A 84 -16.05 34.79 8.90
N ALA A 85 -15.66 34.17 10.01
CA ALA A 85 -16.41 33.08 10.63
C ALA A 85 -17.80 33.55 11.11
N ARG A 86 -17.92 34.77 11.67
CA ARG A 86 -19.22 35.35 12.07
C ARG A 86 -20.11 35.64 10.86
N GLN A 87 -19.55 36.21 9.79
CA GLN A 87 -20.30 36.47 8.56
C GLN A 87 -20.78 35.17 7.91
N LEU A 88 -19.94 34.13 7.87
CA LEU A 88 -20.32 32.82 7.34
C LEU A 88 -21.36 32.13 8.22
N MET A 89 -21.29 32.26 9.54
CA MET A 89 -22.30 31.74 10.45
C MET A 89 -23.70 32.33 10.18
N GLU A 90 -23.77 33.64 9.90
CA GLU A 90 -25.02 34.31 9.54
C GLU A 90 -25.50 33.90 8.14
N ARG A 91 -24.60 33.96 7.14
CA ARG A 91 -24.96 33.67 5.74
C ARG A 91 -25.35 32.21 5.51
N THR A 92 -24.74 31.25 6.21
CA THR A 92 -25.11 29.81 6.13
C THR A 92 -26.51 29.52 6.69
N GLN A 93 -27.06 30.43 7.50
CA GLN A 93 -28.41 30.35 8.07
C GLN A 93 -29.41 31.27 7.35
N SER A 94 -28.99 31.95 6.26
CA SER A 94 -29.84 32.84 5.49
C SER A 94 -31.07 32.12 4.91
N SER A 95 -32.19 32.83 4.80
CA SER A 95 -33.37 32.32 4.08
C SER A 95 -33.12 32.19 2.57
N ASN A 96 -32.19 32.98 2.02
CA ASN A 96 -31.80 32.92 0.62
C ASN A 96 -30.86 31.73 0.36
N MET A 97 -31.25 30.84 -0.57
CA MET A 97 -30.49 29.65 -0.91
C MET A 97 -29.15 29.94 -1.60
N GLU A 98 -29.10 30.91 -2.50
CA GLU A 98 -27.89 31.26 -3.25
C GLU A 98 -26.82 31.80 -2.30
N THR A 99 -27.22 32.69 -1.39
CA THR A 99 -26.37 33.20 -0.30
C THR A 99 -25.83 32.08 0.58
N ARG A 100 -26.66 31.08 0.92
CA ARG A 100 -26.19 29.94 1.71
C ARG A 100 -25.23 29.05 0.94
N LEU A 101 -25.46 28.84 -0.35
CA LEU A 101 -24.60 28.02 -1.21
C LEU A 101 -23.21 28.65 -1.34
N ASP A 102 -23.14 29.94 -1.65
CA ASP A 102 -21.88 30.68 -1.73
C ASP A 102 -21.14 30.69 -0.40
N ALA A 103 -21.86 30.93 0.70
CA ALA A 103 -21.28 30.87 2.04
C ALA A 103 -20.75 29.47 2.38
N MET A 104 -21.45 28.41 2.00
CA MET A 104 -21.00 27.04 2.26
C MET A 104 -19.77 26.67 1.43
N LYS A 105 -19.70 27.15 0.18
CA LYS A 105 -18.53 26.98 -0.68
C LYS A 105 -17.30 27.70 -0.12
N GLU A 106 -17.48 28.92 0.37
CA GLU A 106 -16.42 29.69 1.03
C GLU A 106 -16.00 29.03 2.35
N LEU A 107 -16.97 28.55 3.14
CA LEU A 107 -16.71 27.82 4.38
C LEU A 107 -15.88 26.57 4.14
N ALA A 108 -16.25 25.75 3.14
CA ALA A 108 -15.50 24.56 2.76
C ALA A 108 -14.09 24.85 2.23
N LYS A 109 -13.76 26.09 1.87
CA LYS A 109 -12.38 26.48 1.53
C LYS A 109 -11.61 26.91 2.78
N LEU A 110 -12.25 27.69 3.66
CA LEU A 110 -11.61 28.25 4.85
C LEU A 110 -11.47 27.23 5.98
N SER A 111 -12.31 26.20 6.02
CA SER A 111 -12.27 25.13 7.03
C SER A 111 -10.95 24.35 7.05
N ALA A 112 -10.19 24.30 5.96
CA ALA A 112 -8.85 23.72 5.90
C ALA A 112 -7.80 24.49 6.73
N ASP A 113 -8.04 25.78 6.98
CA ASP A 113 -7.17 26.66 7.76
C ASP A 113 -7.49 26.55 9.26
N VAL A 114 -6.46 26.29 10.08
CA VAL A 114 -6.61 26.07 11.54
C VAL A 114 -7.00 27.32 12.30
N THR A 115 -6.54 28.48 11.84
CA THR A 115 -6.84 29.76 12.46
C THR A 115 -8.31 30.09 12.27
N PHE A 116 -8.84 29.92 11.05
CA PHE A 116 -10.27 30.08 10.79
C PHE A 116 -11.12 29.02 11.48
N ALA A 117 -10.71 27.76 11.41
CA ALA A 117 -11.46 26.66 12.00
C ALA A 117 -11.63 26.82 13.50
N THR A 118 -10.59 27.27 14.21
CA THR A 118 -10.65 27.54 15.65
C THR A 118 -11.74 28.57 15.98
N GLU A 119 -11.77 29.69 15.25
CA GLU A 119 -12.79 30.73 15.43
C GLU A 119 -14.21 30.20 15.13
N PHE A 120 -14.37 29.46 14.04
CA PHE A 120 -15.68 28.91 13.65
C PHE A 120 -16.18 27.84 14.63
N ILE A 121 -15.28 26.99 15.15
CA ILE A 121 -15.58 25.98 16.17
C ILE A 121 -15.99 26.63 17.49
N ASN A 122 -15.28 27.69 17.92
CA ASN A 122 -15.60 28.44 19.13
C ASN A 122 -16.99 29.09 19.10
N MET A 123 -17.58 29.25 17.91
CA MET A 123 -18.94 29.75 17.72
C MET A 123 -19.97 28.62 17.51
N ASP A 124 -19.67 27.39 17.92
CA ASP A 124 -20.51 26.20 17.74
C ASP A 124 -20.81 25.87 16.26
N GLY A 125 -19.91 26.24 15.34
CA GLY A 125 -20.09 26.04 13.90
C GLY A 125 -20.30 24.59 13.49
N ILE A 126 -19.71 23.63 14.22
CA ILE A 126 -19.93 22.19 13.98
C ILE A 126 -21.42 21.83 14.17
N ILE A 127 -22.09 22.38 15.19
CA ILE A 127 -23.51 22.10 15.46
C ILE A 127 -24.41 22.62 14.33
N VAL A 128 -24.03 23.74 13.72
CA VAL A 128 -24.74 24.28 12.56
C VAL A 128 -24.63 23.33 11.36
N LEU A 129 -23.44 22.80 11.08
CA LEU A 129 -23.22 21.85 9.99
C LEU A 129 -23.94 20.52 10.24
N THR A 130 -23.87 19.96 11.45
CA THR A 130 -24.56 18.70 11.78
C THR A 130 -26.07 18.86 11.68
N ARG A 131 -26.63 19.97 12.17
CA ARG A 131 -28.07 20.26 12.04
C ARG A 131 -28.49 20.41 10.58
N LEU A 132 -27.69 21.04 9.72
CA LEU A 132 -27.98 21.15 8.29
C LEU A 132 -28.05 19.77 7.61
N VAL A 133 -27.15 18.86 7.98
CA VAL A 133 -27.13 17.47 7.46
C VAL A 133 -28.31 16.64 7.97
N GLU A 134 -28.68 16.82 9.24
CA GLU A 134 -29.80 16.12 9.88
C GLU A 134 -31.18 16.61 9.40
N SER A 135 -31.34 17.92 9.16
CA SER A 135 -32.63 18.56 8.86
C SER A 135 -32.96 18.71 7.36
N GLY A 136 -32.03 18.38 6.47
CA GLY A 136 -32.13 18.78 5.07
C GLY A 136 -33.28 18.16 4.27
N THR A 137 -34.05 19.02 3.62
CA THR A 137 -35.20 18.68 2.77
C THR A 137 -34.74 18.26 1.36
N LYS A 138 -34.95 16.99 1.01
CA LYS A 138 -34.48 16.31 -0.22
C LYS A 138 -35.11 16.79 -1.55
N LEU A 139 -35.82 17.92 -1.58
CA LEU A 139 -36.67 18.37 -2.69
C LEU A 139 -36.14 19.56 -3.50
N LEU A 140 -34.89 20.02 -3.25
CA LEU A 140 -34.35 21.26 -3.83
C LEU A 140 -33.25 21.00 -4.86
N SER A 141 -33.26 21.77 -5.95
CA SER A 141 -32.40 21.60 -7.15
C SER A 141 -30.88 21.75 -6.92
N HIS A 142 -30.47 22.42 -5.83
CA HIS A 142 -29.05 22.67 -5.48
C HIS A 142 -28.63 22.01 -4.14
N TYR A 143 -29.50 21.18 -3.56
CA TYR A 143 -29.25 20.59 -2.24
C TYR A 143 -28.04 19.64 -2.24
N SER A 144 -27.78 18.94 -3.33
CA SER A 144 -26.65 18.01 -3.44
C SER A 144 -25.29 18.71 -3.38
N GLU A 145 -25.16 19.84 -4.07
CA GLU A 145 -23.93 20.64 -4.10
C GLU A 145 -23.68 21.33 -2.75
N MET A 146 -24.73 21.93 -2.19
CA MET A 146 -24.67 22.51 -0.84
C MET A 146 -24.26 21.49 0.22
N LEU A 147 -24.84 20.28 0.17
CA LEU A 147 -24.50 19.21 1.11
C LEU A 147 -23.06 18.73 0.92
N ALA A 148 -22.55 18.65 -0.31
CA ALA A 148 -21.16 18.28 -0.56
C ALA A 148 -20.18 19.28 0.07
N PHE A 149 -20.42 20.59 -0.06
CA PHE A 149 -19.62 21.61 0.63
C PHE A 149 -19.78 21.53 2.16
N THR A 150 -21.00 21.29 2.66
CA THR A 150 -21.25 21.12 4.11
C THR A 150 -20.43 19.96 4.68
N LEU A 151 -20.43 18.80 4.00
CA LEU A 151 -19.67 17.63 4.43
C LEU A 151 -18.15 17.84 4.32
N THR A 152 -17.71 18.61 3.32
CA THR A 152 -16.30 18.97 3.15
C THR A 152 -15.84 19.86 4.30
N ALA A 153 -16.56 20.95 4.58
CA ALA A 153 -16.28 21.83 5.70
C ALA A 153 -16.30 21.08 7.03
N PHE A 154 -17.29 20.20 7.25
CA PHE A 154 -17.37 19.39 8.45
C PHE A 154 -16.13 18.50 8.63
N LEU A 155 -15.74 17.76 7.59
CA LEU A 155 -14.58 16.88 7.64
C LEU A 155 -13.29 17.67 7.91
N GLU A 156 -13.06 18.76 7.19
CA GLU A 156 -11.88 19.61 7.36
C GLU A 156 -11.78 20.21 8.78
N LEU A 157 -12.92 20.62 9.36
CA LEU A 157 -12.99 21.11 10.74
C LEU A 157 -12.62 20.02 11.75
N MET A 158 -13.15 18.81 11.57
CA MET A 158 -12.88 17.67 12.45
C MET A 158 -11.43 17.19 12.34
N ASP A 159 -10.83 17.28 11.16
CA ASP A 159 -9.45 16.86 10.88
C ASP A 159 -8.38 17.73 11.58
N HIS A 160 -8.74 18.92 12.11
CA HIS A 160 -7.82 19.69 12.99
C HIS A 160 -7.58 18.99 14.33
N GLY A 161 -8.44 18.05 14.73
CA GLY A 161 -8.36 17.39 16.04
C GLY A 161 -8.67 18.31 17.23
N ILE A 162 -9.26 19.49 16.99
CA ILE A 162 -9.67 20.44 18.04
C ILE A 162 -10.87 19.88 18.83
N VAL A 163 -11.76 19.15 18.15
CA VAL A 163 -13.00 18.60 18.70
C VAL A 163 -12.97 17.08 18.64
N SER A 164 -13.43 16.43 19.71
CA SER A 164 -13.54 14.97 19.73
C SER A 164 -14.65 14.48 18.81
N TRP A 165 -14.37 13.42 18.05
CA TRP A 165 -15.37 12.72 17.24
C TRP A 165 -16.53 12.15 18.07
N ASP A 166 -16.34 11.90 19.37
CA ASP A 166 -17.41 11.41 20.26
C ASP A 166 -18.52 12.46 20.52
N MET A 167 -18.28 13.73 20.17
CA MET A 167 -19.32 14.78 20.24
C MET A 167 -20.33 14.69 19.09
N VAL A 168 -20.05 13.89 18.05
CA VAL A 168 -20.94 13.74 16.90
C VAL A 168 -22.16 12.91 17.29
N SER A 169 -23.35 13.44 16.97
CA SER A 169 -24.62 12.81 17.32
C SER A 169 -24.82 11.47 16.58
N ILE A 170 -25.56 10.54 17.20
CA ILE A 170 -25.92 9.29 16.54
C ILE A 170 -26.86 9.49 15.35
N THR A 171 -27.66 10.57 15.37
CA THR A 171 -28.56 10.94 14.28
C THR A 171 -27.76 11.34 13.04
N PHE A 172 -26.70 12.12 13.23
CA PHE A 172 -25.76 12.48 12.17
C PHE A 172 -25.08 11.23 11.59
N ILE A 173 -24.57 10.33 12.45
CA ILE A 173 -23.92 9.08 12.00
C ILE A 173 -24.87 8.24 11.14
N LYS A 174 -26.12 8.05 11.59
CA LYS A 174 -27.16 7.33 10.85
C LYS A 174 -27.46 7.97 9.50
N GLN A 175 -27.47 9.30 9.42
CA GLN A 175 -27.69 10.02 8.17
C GLN A 175 -26.53 9.81 7.19
N ILE A 176 -25.27 9.94 7.64
CA ILE A 176 -24.08 9.70 6.81
C ILE A 176 -24.01 8.24 6.35
N ALA A 177 -24.24 7.28 7.25
CA ALA A 177 -24.34 5.86 6.92
C ALA A 177 -25.47 5.58 5.93
N GLY A 178 -26.59 6.30 6.05
CA GLY A 178 -27.70 6.29 5.11
C GLY A 178 -27.31 6.71 3.70
N TYR A 179 -26.42 7.70 3.53
CA TYR A 179 -25.90 8.10 2.23
C TYR A 179 -25.03 7.01 1.58
N VAL A 180 -24.26 6.27 2.37
CA VAL A 180 -23.46 5.14 1.87
C VAL A 180 -24.34 3.93 1.52
N SER A 181 -25.43 3.73 2.26
CA SER A 181 -26.33 2.59 2.09
C SER A 181 -27.33 2.73 0.93
N GLN A 182 -27.57 3.96 0.47
CA GLN A 182 -28.55 4.25 -0.57
C GLN A 182 -28.02 3.90 -1.98
N PRO A 183 -28.84 3.27 -2.84
CA PRO A 183 -28.42 2.85 -4.18
C PRO A 183 -28.21 4.00 -5.19
N MET A 184 -28.58 5.24 -4.82
CA MET A 184 -28.55 6.40 -5.71
C MET A 184 -28.26 7.68 -4.91
N VAL A 185 -26.98 7.98 -4.73
CA VAL A 185 -26.46 9.20 -4.10
C VAL A 185 -25.45 9.84 -5.05
N ASP A 186 -25.33 11.17 -4.97
CA ASP A 186 -24.31 11.91 -5.70
C ASP A 186 -22.89 11.41 -5.36
N VAL A 187 -22.00 11.41 -6.34
CA VAL A 187 -20.63 10.87 -6.18
C VAL A 187 -19.85 11.66 -5.13
N SER A 188 -19.98 12.98 -5.11
CA SER A 188 -19.26 13.85 -4.18
C SER A 188 -19.74 13.63 -2.74
N ILE A 189 -21.07 13.48 -2.56
CA ILE A 189 -21.67 13.18 -1.26
C ILE A 189 -21.23 11.81 -0.77
N LEU A 190 -21.25 10.78 -1.64
CA LEU A 190 -20.80 9.43 -1.29
C LEU A 190 -19.32 9.41 -0.90
N GLN A 191 -18.46 10.10 -1.66
CA GLN A 191 -17.04 10.22 -1.37
C GLN A 191 -16.80 10.82 0.02
N ARG A 192 -17.40 11.99 0.31
CA ARG A 192 -17.26 12.64 1.61
C ARG A 192 -17.84 11.81 2.74
N SER A 193 -18.97 11.13 2.50
CA SER A 193 -19.59 10.26 3.50
C SER A 193 -18.68 9.09 3.87
N LEU A 194 -18.06 8.43 2.89
CA LEU A 194 -17.10 7.34 3.13
C LEU A 194 -15.88 7.84 3.92
N ALA A 195 -15.31 8.99 3.56
CA ALA A 195 -14.16 9.59 4.24
C ALA A 195 -14.46 10.00 5.69
N ILE A 196 -15.65 10.55 5.95
CA ILE A 196 -16.11 10.89 7.29
C ILE A 196 -16.22 9.62 8.16
N LEU A 197 -16.86 8.57 7.64
CA LEU A 197 -17.03 7.31 8.37
C LEU A 197 -15.69 6.61 8.64
N GLU A 198 -14.79 6.62 7.66
CA GLU A 198 -13.43 6.11 7.84
C GLU A 198 -12.73 6.84 8.99
N SER A 199 -12.80 8.18 9.01
CA SER A 199 -12.18 9.00 10.05
C SER A 199 -12.82 8.78 11.42
N MET A 200 -14.13 8.62 11.50
CA MET A 200 -14.84 8.26 12.73
C MET A 200 -14.35 6.91 13.30
N VAL A 201 -14.29 5.87 12.45
CA VAL A 201 -13.83 4.53 12.84
C VAL A 201 -12.41 4.57 13.38
N LEU A 202 -11.51 5.29 12.70
CA LEU A 202 -10.10 5.27 13.06
C LEU A 202 -9.77 6.12 14.30
N ASN A 203 -10.59 7.12 14.60
CA ASN A 203 -10.41 8.00 15.76
C ASN A 203 -11.18 7.57 17.03
N SER A 204 -12.23 6.73 16.94
CA SER A 204 -12.99 6.31 18.14
C SER A 204 -13.50 4.86 18.08
N GLN A 205 -13.22 4.10 19.15
CA GLN A 205 -13.73 2.72 19.31
C GLN A 205 -15.25 2.68 19.52
N SER A 206 -15.81 3.71 20.18
CA SER A 206 -17.26 3.80 20.43
C SER A 206 -18.01 4.02 19.11
N LEU A 207 -17.44 4.81 18.20
CA LEU A 207 -18.00 5.09 16.89
C LEU A 207 -17.85 3.90 15.95
N TYR A 208 -16.73 3.17 16.02
CA TYR A 208 -16.56 1.91 15.29
C TYR A 208 -17.73 0.95 15.52
N GLN A 209 -18.12 0.72 16.78
CA GLN A 209 -19.22 -0.19 17.13
C GLN A 209 -20.53 0.26 16.48
N LYS A 210 -20.86 1.55 16.58
CA LYS A 210 -22.07 2.13 15.98
C LYS A 210 -22.07 2.03 14.45
N ILE A 211 -20.94 2.34 13.80
CA ILE A 211 -20.82 2.30 12.34
C ILE A 211 -20.93 0.85 11.83
N ALA A 212 -20.35 -0.12 12.54
CA ALA A 212 -20.44 -1.53 12.20
C ALA A 212 -21.89 -2.08 12.27
N GLU A 213 -22.74 -1.49 13.11
CA GLU A 213 -24.18 -1.82 13.18
C GLU A 213 -24.99 -1.20 12.03
N GLU A 214 -24.61 0.01 11.60
CA GLU A 214 -25.35 0.76 10.56
C GLU A 214 -24.96 0.37 9.13
N ILE A 215 -23.71 -0.06 8.90
CA ILE A 215 -23.20 -0.35 7.56
C ILE A 215 -22.68 -1.78 7.49
N THR A 216 -23.27 -2.56 6.61
CA THR A 216 -22.77 -3.90 6.30
C THR A 216 -21.66 -3.83 5.25
N VAL A 217 -20.68 -4.71 5.39
CA VAL A 217 -19.64 -4.98 4.36
C VAL A 217 -20.24 -5.19 2.96
N GLY A 218 -21.43 -5.80 2.87
CA GLY A 218 -22.09 -6.05 1.59
C GLY A 218 -22.50 -4.78 0.85
N GLN A 219 -22.86 -3.72 1.59
CA GLN A 219 -23.18 -2.42 1.00
C GLN A 219 -21.91 -1.76 0.46
N LEU A 220 -20.79 -1.81 1.20
CA LEU A 220 -19.49 -1.30 0.74
C LEU A 220 -18.99 -2.03 -0.51
N ILE A 221 -19.18 -3.34 -0.58
CA ILE A 221 -18.85 -4.16 -1.75
C ILE A 221 -19.61 -3.70 -3.01
N SER A 222 -20.86 -3.23 -2.86
CA SER A 222 -21.65 -2.75 -4.01
C SER A 222 -21.02 -1.53 -4.70
N HIS A 223 -20.26 -0.71 -3.96
CA HIS A 223 -19.51 0.43 -4.48
C HIS A 223 -18.25 0.02 -5.23
N LEU A 224 -17.70 -1.17 -4.93
CA LEU A 224 -16.56 -1.75 -5.65
C LEU A 224 -16.95 -2.32 -7.01
N GLN A 225 -18.19 -2.79 -7.12
CA GLN A 225 -18.70 -3.41 -8.34
C GLN A 225 -19.05 -2.35 -9.39
N VAL A 226 -18.22 -2.25 -10.43
CA VAL A 226 -18.60 -1.50 -11.63
C VAL A 226 -19.84 -2.16 -12.26
N LYS A 227 -20.96 -1.42 -12.30
CA LYS A 227 -22.27 -1.91 -12.75
C LYS A 227 -22.22 -2.56 -14.16
N ILE A 228 -22.44 -3.88 -14.14
CA ILE A 228 -23.02 -4.81 -15.12
C ILE A 228 -22.18 -5.18 -16.36
N MET A 229 -22.07 -6.50 -16.56
CA MET A 229 -21.74 -7.20 -17.79
C MET A 229 -22.28 -6.47 -19.03
N SER A 230 -21.44 -5.68 -19.67
CA SER A 230 -21.83 -4.76 -20.75
C SER A 230 -21.14 -5.13 -22.06
N SER A 231 -21.82 -4.87 -23.18
CA SER A 231 -21.23 -4.93 -24.51
C SER A 231 -21.20 -3.54 -25.14
N PRO A 232 -20.17 -3.25 -25.96
CA PRO A 232 -20.17 -2.07 -26.81
C PRO A 232 -21.44 -1.98 -27.67
N LEU A 233 -22.05 -0.79 -27.74
CA LEU A 233 -23.09 -0.50 -28.72
C LEU A 233 -22.48 -0.41 -30.13
N SER A 234 -23.29 -0.58 -31.18
CA SER A 234 -22.86 -0.33 -32.56
C SER A 234 -22.53 1.15 -32.79
N LYS A 235 -21.85 1.47 -33.90
CA LYS A 235 -21.45 2.86 -34.20
C LYS A 235 -22.66 3.79 -34.28
N GLU A 236 -23.75 3.30 -34.87
CA GLU A 236 -25.00 4.03 -35.06
C GLU A 236 -25.68 4.33 -33.71
N LEU A 237 -25.78 3.32 -32.83
CA LEU A 237 -26.37 3.50 -31.50
C LEU A 237 -25.51 4.40 -30.59
N ARG A 238 -24.18 4.35 -30.72
CA ARG A 238 -23.27 5.23 -29.97
C ARG A 238 -23.48 6.69 -30.35
N GLN A 239 -23.60 6.98 -31.63
CA GLN A 239 -23.85 8.33 -32.12
C GLN A 239 -25.24 8.81 -31.66
N LYS A 240 -26.25 7.95 -31.79
CA LYS A 240 -27.64 8.28 -31.44
C LYS A 240 -27.84 8.60 -29.96
N TYR A 241 -27.23 7.83 -29.05
CA TYR A 241 -27.48 7.97 -27.61
C TYR A 241 -26.32 8.59 -26.83
N ASN A 242 -25.19 8.91 -27.48
CA ASN A 242 -23.95 9.37 -26.85
C ASN A 242 -23.39 8.41 -25.76
N VAL A 243 -23.72 7.12 -25.84
CA VAL A 243 -23.32 6.08 -24.87
C VAL A 243 -22.46 5.02 -25.56
N ARG A 244 -21.30 4.65 -24.98
CA ARG A 244 -20.35 3.69 -25.58
C ARG A 244 -20.78 2.23 -25.47
N SER A 245 -21.41 1.86 -24.36
CA SER A 245 -21.74 0.47 -24.01
C SER A 245 -22.99 0.38 -23.14
N MET A 246 -23.69 -0.74 -23.25
CA MET A 246 -24.87 -1.03 -22.45
C MET A 246 -24.75 -2.38 -21.75
N PRO A 247 -25.29 -2.52 -20.52
CA PRO A 247 -25.51 -3.81 -19.88
C PRO A 247 -26.24 -4.78 -20.79
N ILE A 248 -25.71 -5.98 -21.00
CA ILE A 248 -26.36 -7.00 -21.84
C ILE A 248 -27.47 -7.68 -21.04
N ARG A 249 -28.64 -7.83 -21.67
CA ARG A 249 -29.80 -8.54 -21.12
C ARG A 249 -30.23 -9.68 -22.04
N LYS A 250 -31.07 -10.56 -21.50
CA LYS A 250 -31.82 -11.53 -22.31
C LYS A 250 -32.65 -10.76 -23.32
N ASP A 251 -32.74 -11.31 -24.53
CA ASP A 251 -33.41 -10.73 -25.70
C ASP A 251 -32.72 -9.55 -26.38
N ASP A 252 -31.56 -9.08 -25.91
CA ASP A 252 -30.76 -8.15 -26.72
C ASP A 252 -30.22 -8.88 -27.95
N GLU A 253 -30.10 -8.15 -29.06
CA GLU A 253 -29.48 -8.68 -30.27
C GLU A 253 -28.00 -8.29 -30.29
N VAL A 254 -27.13 -9.28 -30.50
CA VAL A 254 -25.69 -9.13 -30.44
C VAL A 254 -25.01 -9.73 -31.68
N LEU A 255 -23.89 -9.12 -32.08
CA LEU A 255 -23.03 -9.59 -33.15
C LEU A 255 -21.67 -9.98 -32.58
N VAL A 256 -21.20 -11.20 -32.84
CA VAL A 256 -19.87 -11.65 -32.41
C VAL A 256 -18.80 -11.06 -33.33
N VAL A 257 -17.95 -10.21 -32.78
CA VAL A 257 -16.91 -9.47 -33.51
C VAL A 257 -15.50 -10.06 -33.33
N ARG A 258 -15.31 -10.96 -32.35
CA ARG A 258 -14.01 -11.58 -32.03
C ARG A 258 -14.16 -13.04 -31.61
N GLY A 259 -13.17 -13.88 -31.95
CA GLY A 259 -13.13 -15.31 -31.59
C GLY A 259 -13.64 -16.24 -32.69
N HIS A 260 -13.77 -17.53 -32.37
CA HIS A 260 -14.09 -18.60 -33.33
C HIS A 260 -15.45 -18.40 -34.04
N TYR A 261 -16.42 -17.78 -33.36
CA TYR A 261 -17.75 -17.51 -33.88
C TYR A 261 -17.89 -16.11 -34.51
N LYS A 262 -16.77 -15.45 -34.86
CA LYS A 262 -16.75 -14.11 -35.48
C LYS A 262 -17.44 -14.13 -36.84
N GLY A 263 -18.27 -13.12 -37.11
CA GLY A 263 -18.90 -12.93 -38.42
C GLY A 263 -20.17 -13.76 -38.66
N GLN A 264 -20.61 -14.53 -37.67
CA GLN A 264 -21.95 -15.12 -37.69
C GLN A 264 -23.02 -14.02 -37.68
N GLN A 265 -24.21 -14.33 -38.21
CA GLN A 265 -25.35 -13.41 -38.23
C GLN A 265 -25.70 -12.92 -36.81
N ILE A 266 -26.37 -11.76 -36.73
CA ILE A 266 -26.88 -11.20 -35.48
C ILE A 266 -27.71 -12.27 -34.76
N GLY A 267 -27.34 -12.55 -33.52
CA GLY A 267 -27.99 -13.56 -32.69
C GLY A 267 -28.61 -12.92 -31.46
N LYS A 268 -29.75 -13.47 -31.03
CA LYS A 268 -30.44 -13.03 -29.83
C LYS A 268 -29.82 -13.68 -28.59
N VAL A 269 -29.66 -12.90 -27.52
CA VAL A 269 -29.15 -13.41 -26.25
C VAL A 269 -30.21 -14.27 -25.58
N ALA A 270 -29.98 -15.59 -25.57
CA ALA A 270 -30.85 -16.58 -24.93
C ALA A 270 -30.80 -16.44 -23.40
N GLN A 271 -29.59 -16.27 -22.87
CA GLN A 271 -29.34 -16.19 -21.44
C GLN A 271 -28.05 -15.42 -21.15
N VAL A 272 -28.09 -14.62 -20.07
CA VAL A 272 -26.92 -13.93 -19.52
C VAL A 272 -26.47 -14.68 -18.28
N TYR A 273 -25.40 -15.45 -18.38
CA TYR A 273 -24.91 -16.27 -17.28
C TYR A 273 -23.82 -15.53 -16.48
N ARG A 274 -24.29 -14.69 -15.54
CA ARG A 274 -23.44 -13.78 -14.76
C ARG A 274 -22.38 -14.51 -13.92
N LYS A 275 -22.69 -15.69 -13.36
CA LYS A 275 -21.77 -16.46 -12.50
C LYS A 275 -20.48 -16.87 -13.23
N LYS A 276 -20.55 -17.23 -14.52
CA LYS A 276 -19.38 -17.58 -15.35
C LYS A 276 -18.92 -16.43 -16.27
N TYR A 277 -19.50 -15.25 -16.10
CA TYR A 277 -19.26 -14.07 -16.91
C TYR A 277 -19.38 -14.29 -18.45
N VAL A 278 -20.36 -15.09 -18.88
CA VAL A 278 -20.61 -15.40 -20.30
C VAL A 278 -22.07 -15.17 -20.70
N ILE A 279 -22.30 -14.95 -21.99
CA ILE A 279 -23.62 -14.92 -22.61
C ILE A 279 -23.80 -16.15 -23.50
N TYR A 280 -25.02 -16.68 -23.52
CA TYR A 280 -25.44 -17.70 -24.47
C TYR A 280 -26.30 -17.03 -25.54
N ILE A 281 -25.94 -17.29 -26.80
CA ILE A 281 -26.62 -16.75 -27.97
C ILE A 281 -27.39 -17.92 -28.60
N GLU A 282 -28.66 -17.73 -28.95
CA GLU A 282 -29.56 -18.82 -29.38
C GLU A 282 -28.98 -19.67 -30.52
N ARG A 283 -28.23 -19.05 -31.44
CA ARG A 283 -27.66 -19.68 -32.64
C ARG A 283 -26.21 -20.17 -32.46
N VAL A 284 -25.66 -20.07 -31.25
CA VAL A 284 -24.27 -20.47 -30.96
C VAL A 284 -24.29 -21.68 -30.02
N GLN A 285 -24.31 -22.86 -30.63
CA GLN A 285 -24.32 -24.14 -29.95
C GLN A 285 -23.22 -25.04 -30.52
N TRP A 286 -22.79 -26.01 -29.71
CA TRP A 286 -21.91 -27.10 -30.10
C TRP A 286 -22.66 -28.41 -29.86
N GLU A 287 -22.44 -29.41 -30.70
CA GLU A 287 -22.96 -30.76 -30.48
C GLU A 287 -21.92 -31.62 -29.79
N LYS A 288 -22.33 -32.28 -28.69
CA LYS A 288 -21.51 -33.30 -28.03
C LYS A 288 -21.54 -34.60 -28.82
N ALA A 289 -20.57 -35.48 -28.59
CA ALA A 289 -20.49 -36.82 -29.20
C ALA A 289 -21.75 -37.70 -28.96
N ASN A 290 -22.57 -37.36 -27.96
CA ASN A 290 -23.84 -38.01 -27.65
C ASN A 290 -25.06 -37.36 -28.35
N GLY A 291 -24.85 -36.49 -29.35
CA GLY A 291 -25.92 -35.82 -30.12
C GLY A 291 -26.66 -34.70 -29.37
N THR A 292 -26.26 -34.34 -28.15
CA THR A 292 -26.90 -33.24 -27.39
C THR A 292 -26.26 -31.89 -27.73
N ALA A 293 -27.08 -30.92 -28.15
CA ALA A 293 -26.65 -29.55 -28.39
C ALA A 293 -26.49 -28.75 -27.07
N VAL A 294 -25.36 -28.07 -26.89
CA VAL A 294 -25.05 -27.25 -25.70
C VAL A 294 -24.61 -25.86 -26.14
N HIS A 295 -25.14 -24.84 -25.47
CA HIS A 295 -24.78 -23.44 -25.73
C HIS A 295 -23.31 -23.17 -25.40
N VAL A 296 -22.65 -22.43 -26.29
CA VAL A 296 -21.26 -22.02 -26.09
C VAL A 296 -21.23 -20.67 -25.37
N GLY A 297 -20.50 -20.62 -24.25
CA GLY A 297 -20.34 -19.38 -23.47
C GLY A 297 -19.46 -18.37 -24.19
N ILE A 298 -20.03 -17.23 -24.58
CA ILE A 298 -19.29 -16.14 -25.23
C ILE A 298 -19.07 -15.01 -24.24
N HIS A 299 -17.86 -14.45 -24.22
CA HIS A 299 -17.57 -13.30 -23.38
C HIS A 299 -18.22 -12.01 -23.95
N PRO A 300 -18.92 -11.20 -23.15
CA PRO A 300 -19.56 -9.92 -23.52
C PRO A 300 -18.70 -8.94 -24.34
N SER A 301 -17.39 -8.88 -24.05
CA SER A 301 -16.46 -8.00 -24.78
C SER A 301 -16.18 -8.44 -26.22
N LYS A 302 -16.50 -9.69 -26.57
CA LYS A 302 -16.36 -10.24 -27.92
C LYS A 302 -17.57 -9.96 -28.80
N VAL A 303 -18.61 -9.33 -28.26
CA VAL A 303 -19.83 -8.99 -28.99
C VAL A 303 -20.09 -7.49 -29.03
N VAL A 304 -20.84 -7.03 -30.03
CA VAL A 304 -21.38 -5.68 -30.16
C VAL A 304 -22.90 -5.76 -30.17
N ILE A 305 -23.60 -4.79 -29.57
CA ILE A 305 -25.07 -4.69 -29.61
C ILE A 305 -25.49 -3.78 -30.78
N PRO A 306 -25.95 -4.33 -31.92
CA PRO A 306 -26.56 -3.57 -33.01
C PRO A 306 -28.00 -3.13 -32.70
N ARG A 307 -28.75 -3.89 -31.91
CA ARG A 307 -30.13 -3.57 -31.53
C ARG A 307 -30.36 -3.86 -30.05
N LEU A 308 -30.68 -2.81 -29.31
CA LEU A 308 -30.97 -2.88 -27.88
C LEU A 308 -32.48 -3.02 -27.66
N LYS A 309 -32.91 -3.94 -26.79
CA LYS A 309 -34.31 -4.00 -26.38
C LYS A 309 -34.64 -2.77 -25.53
N LEU A 310 -35.41 -1.83 -26.06
CA LEU A 310 -35.73 -0.58 -25.39
C LEU A 310 -36.93 -0.74 -24.44
N ASP A 311 -36.64 -1.01 -23.17
CA ASP A 311 -37.61 -0.96 -22.06
C ASP A 311 -37.46 0.33 -21.23
N LYS A 312 -38.35 0.53 -20.25
CA LYS A 312 -38.34 1.70 -19.34
C LYS A 312 -36.99 1.85 -18.62
N ASP A 313 -36.30 0.75 -18.34
CA ASP A 313 -35.04 0.75 -17.60
C ASP A 313 -33.82 1.01 -18.50
N HIS A 314 -33.80 0.47 -19.71
CA HIS A 314 -32.76 0.76 -20.71
C HIS A 314 -32.80 2.23 -21.14
N LYS A 315 -33.99 2.84 -21.26
CA LYS A 315 -34.12 4.29 -21.50
C LYS A 315 -33.52 5.11 -20.35
N LYS A 316 -33.90 4.80 -19.10
CA LYS A 316 -33.31 5.45 -17.90
C LYS A 316 -31.78 5.31 -17.82
N ILE A 317 -31.24 4.14 -18.17
CA ILE A 317 -29.78 3.90 -18.16
C ILE A 317 -29.08 4.71 -19.26
N LEU A 318 -29.67 4.80 -20.46
CA LEU A 318 -29.13 5.60 -21.57
C LEU A 318 -29.12 7.09 -21.20
N GLU A 319 -30.23 7.62 -20.68
CA GLU A 319 -30.33 9.01 -20.21
C GLU A 319 -29.30 9.33 -19.12
N ARG A 320 -29.15 8.44 -18.12
CA ARG A 320 -28.15 8.59 -17.05
C ARG A 320 -26.72 8.58 -17.58
N LYS A 321 -26.38 7.65 -18.48
CA LYS A 321 -25.03 7.54 -19.05
C LYS A 321 -24.70 8.70 -20.00
N ALA A 322 -25.71 9.26 -20.67
CA ALA A 322 -25.53 10.45 -21.49
C ALA A 322 -25.23 11.70 -20.62
N LYS A 323 -25.97 11.87 -19.50
CA LYS A 323 -25.75 12.97 -18.53
C LYS A 323 -24.41 12.89 -17.80
N SER A 324 -24.03 11.70 -17.33
CA SER A 324 -22.73 11.45 -16.66
C SER A 324 -21.49 11.74 -17.54
N ARG A 325 -21.68 11.93 -18.85
CA ARG A 325 -20.61 12.29 -19.78
C ARG A 325 -20.50 13.81 -20.01
N GLN A 326 -21.51 14.58 -19.57
CA GLN A 326 -21.55 16.04 -19.63
C GLN A 326 -21.01 16.67 -18.33
N GLU A 327 -21.08 15.98 -17.19
CA GLU A 327 -20.44 16.38 -15.93
C GLU A 327 -19.01 15.80 -15.83
N HIS A 328 -18.08 16.60 -15.32
CA HIS A 328 -16.63 16.34 -15.30
C HIS A 328 -16.25 15.03 -14.57
N ASN A 329 -15.18 14.38 -15.06
CA ASN A 329 -14.65 13.08 -14.64
C ASN A 329 -14.15 13.03 -13.18
N LEU A 330 -15.00 12.68 -12.21
CA LEU A 330 -14.54 11.99 -10.99
C LEU A 330 -14.68 10.47 -11.20
N SER A 331 -13.62 9.75 -10.86
CA SER A 331 -13.46 8.36 -11.30
C SER A 331 -14.21 7.41 -10.36
N ASN A 332 -14.83 6.37 -10.93
CA ASN A 332 -15.28 5.20 -10.16
C ASN A 332 -14.18 4.65 -9.22
N GLN A 333 -12.91 4.90 -9.55
CA GLN A 333 -11.75 4.50 -8.76
C GLN A 333 -11.59 5.29 -7.46
N GLU A 334 -11.91 6.59 -7.38
CA GLU A 334 -11.87 7.30 -6.09
C GLU A 334 -12.88 6.69 -5.10
N ILE A 335 -14.11 6.43 -5.55
CA ILE A 335 -15.12 5.76 -4.72
C ILE A 335 -14.65 4.36 -4.30
N GLN A 336 -14.04 3.61 -5.22
CA GLN A 336 -13.42 2.32 -4.87
C GLN A 336 -12.33 2.49 -3.80
N THR A 337 -11.49 3.52 -3.90
CA THR A 337 -10.41 3.79 -2.92
C THR A 337 -11.00 4.05 -1.54
N TYR A 338 -11.95 4.97 -1.40
CA TYR A 338 -12.57 5.26 -0.10
C TYR A 338 -13.40 4.10 0.44
N ALA A 339 -14.03 3.31 -0.42
CA ALA A 339 -14.75 2.10 0.02
C ALA A 339 -13.78 1.05 0.58
N ILE A 340 -12.62 0.84 -0.05
CA ILE A 340 -11.58 -0.06 0.48
C ILE A 340 -10.94 0.53 1.73
N ALA A 341 -10.70 1.84 1.79
CA ALA A 341 -10.15 2.50 2.97
C ALA A 341 -11.06 2.33 4.20
N LEU A 342 -12.38 2.51 4.04
CA LEU A 342 -13.34 2.22 5.11
C LEU A 342 -13.38 0.73 5.48
N ILE A 343 -13.25 -0.18 4.52
CA ILE A 343 -13.12 -1.63 4.81
C ILE A 343 -11.86 -1.90 5.65
N ASN A 344 -10.71 -1.33 5.26
CA ASN A 344 -9.45 -1.44 5.99
C ASN A 344 -9.58 -0.87 7.41
N ALA A 345 -10.25 0.28 7.56
CA ALA A 345 -10.53 0.93 8.83
C ALA A 345 -11.31 0.02 9.79
N LEU A 346 -12.41 -0.55 9.30
CA LEU A 346 -13.26 -1.47 10.06
C LEU A 346 -12.47 -2.70 10.50
N PHE A 347 -11.64 -3.24 9.61
CA PHE A 347 -10.82 -4.40 9.90
C PHE A 347 -9.74 -4.10 10.94
N LEU A 348 -9.07 -2.96 10.83
CA LEU A 348 -8.00 -2.54 11.74
C LEU A 348 -8.52 -2.29 13.17
N LYS A 349 -9.75 -1.80 13.31
CA LYS A 349 -10.38 -1.46 14.61
C LYS A 349 -11.24 -2.56 15.21
N ALA A 350 -11.46 -3.64 14.47
CA ALA A 350 -12.19 -4.79 14.97
C ALA A 350 -11.44 -5.42 16.15
N PRO A 351 -12.09 -5.64 17.31
CA PRO A 351 -11.44 -6.32 18.43
C PRO A 351 -11.12 -7.76 18.05
N GLU A 352 -10.06 -8.33 18.63
CA GLU A 352 -9.50 -9.65 18.26
C GLU A 352 -10.54 -10.78 18.29
N ASP A 353 -11.41 -10.77 19.30
CA ASP A 353 -12.51 -11.72 19.49
C ASP A 353 -13.61 -11.64 18.42
N LYS A 354 -13.75 -10.50 17.73
CA LYS A 354 -14.67 -10.34 16.59
C LYS A 354 -13.97 -10.46 15.24
N ARG A 355 -12.64 -10.38 15.25
CA ARG A 355 -11.80 -10.77 14.12
C ARG A 355 -11.67 -12.28 14.01
N GLN A 356 -12.04 -13.07 15.03
CA GLN A 356 -11.86 -14.53 15.07
C GLN A 356 -12.90 -15.21 15.99
N ASP A 357 -13.69 -16.16 15.47
CA ASP A 357 -14.60 -16.97 16.30
C ASP A 357 -13.79 -18.00 17.11
N LYS A 358 -13.99 -18.03 18.42
CA LYS A 358 -13.26 -18.90 19.37
C LYS A 358 -13.92 -20.27 19.59
N HIS A 359 -15.07 -20.55 18.97
CA HIS A 359 -15.91 -21.71 19.32
C HIS A 359 -16.26 -22.66 18.16
N LEU A 360 -15.31 -23.02 17.30
CA LEU A 360 -15.54 -24.02 16.24
C LEU A 360 -14.50 -25.15 16.18
N ASN A 361 -15.01 -26.33 15.85
CA ASN A 361 -14.35 -27.63 15.79
C ASN A 361 -13.20 -27.62 14.74
N PRO A 362 -12.04 -28.26 14.97
CA PRO A 362 -10.89 -28.24 14.05
C PRO A 362 -11.14 -28.85 12.65
N LEU A 363 -12.27 -29.54 12.48
CA LEU A 363 -12.67 -30.23 11.25
C LEU A 363 -13.52 -29.35 10.30
N ASP A 364 -14.02 -28.21 10.77
CA ASP A 364 -14.73 -27.21 9.98
C ASP A 364 -13.91 -25.92 9.99
N LEU A 365 -12.80 -25.85 9.25
CA LEU A 365 -11.91 -24.67 9.22
C LEU A 365 -12.58 -23.45 8.55
N PRO A 366 -12.96 -22.36 9.28
CA PRO A 366 -13.54 -21.16 8.68
C PRO A 366 -12.56 -19.98 8.75
N VAL A 367 -12.58 -19.12 7.74
CA VAL A 367 -11.81 -17.86 7.70
C VAL A 367 -12.57 -16.78 8.47
N THR A 368 -12.68 -16.86 9.81
CA THR A 368 -13.11 -15.82 10.80
C THR A 368 -14.44 -15.06 10.59
N ASP A 369 -15.18 -14.55 11.58
CA ASP A 369 -16.51 -13.93 11.32
C ASP A 369 -16.53 -12.68 10.44
N MET A 370 -15.59 -11.75 10.62
CA MET A 370 -15.49 -10.58 9.74
C MET A 370 -14.88 -10.96 8.38
N ALA A 371 -13.82 -11.76 8.33
CA ALA A 371 -13.25 -12.21 7.05
C ALA A 371 -14.11 -13.26 6.32
N ASN A 372 -15.02 -13.96 7.02
CA ASN A 372 -16.06 -14.84 6.48
C ASN A 372 -17.15 -13.97 5.87
N ALA A 373 -17.57 -12.88 6.52
CA ALA A 373 -18.46 -11.91 5.88
C ALA A 373 -17.84 -11.31 4.61
N PHE A 374 -16.51 -11.11 4.57
CA PHE A 374 -15.77 -10.66 3.39
C PHE A 374 -15.59 -11.77 2.31
N ALA A 375 -15.30 -13.01 2.71
CA ALA A 375 -15.08 -14.16 1.85
C ALA A 375 -16.40 -14.71 1.27
N GLN A 376 -17.43 -14.87 2.10
CA GLN A 376 -18.78 -15.29 1.70
C GLN A 376 -19.43 -14.29 0.74
N LYS A 377 -19.12 -12.99 0.86
CA LYS A 377 -19.61 -11.96 -0.09
C LYS A 377 -18.68 -11.73 -1.28
N HIS A 378 -17.73 -12.65 -1.51
CA HIS A 378 -16.85 -12.64 -2.68
C HIS A 378 -15.98 -11.37 -2.83
N LEU A 379 -15.63 -10.67 -1.74
CA LEU A 379 -14.85 -9.43 -1.76
C LEU A 379 -13.59 -9.56 -2.62
N ARG A 380 -12.79 -10.61 -2.37
CA ARG A 380 -11.54 -10.87 -3.08
C ARG A 380 -11.75 -10.97 -4.59
N SER A 381 -12.77 -11.72 -5.03
CA SER A 381 -13.08 -11.85 -6.46
C SER A 381 -13.56 -10.54 -7.07
N ILE A 382 -14.23 -9.69 -6.29
CA ILE A 382 -14.72 -8.39 -6.72
C ILE A 382 -13.55 -7.42 -6.88
N ILE A 383 -12.63 -7.38 -5.92
CA ILE A 383 -11.38 -6.62 -6.01
C ILE A 383 -10.57 -7.11 -7.22
N LEU A 384 -10.43 -8.42 -7.39
CA LEU A 384 -9.71 -8.99 -8.53
C LEU A 384 -10.32 -8.53 -9.87
N ASN A 385 -11.64 -8.59 -10.02
CA ASN A 385 -12.30 -8.34 -11.30
C ASN A 385 -12.54 -6.85 -11.58
N HIS A 386 -12.83 -6.04 -10.56
CA HIS A 386 -13.24 -4.64 -10.72
C HIS A 386 -12.15 -3.63 -10.40
N VAL A 387 -11.12 -4.02 -9.65
CA VAL A 387 -9.97 -3.16 -9.30
C VAL A 387 -8.72 -3.65 -10.02
N ILE A 388 -8.22 -4.86 -9.69
CA ILE A 388 -6.95 -5.39 -10.22
C ILE A 388 -6.99 -5.62 -11.73
N ARG A 389 -8.06 -6.27 -12.22
CA ARG A 389 -8.32 -6.48 -13.65
C ARG A 389 -9.24 -5.42 -14.25
N GLY A 390 -9.42 -4.30 -13.54
CA GLY A 390 -10.23 -3.19 -14.00
C GLY A 390 -9.70 -2.59 -15.31
N ASN A 391 -10.57 -1.89 -16.03
CA ASN A 391 -10.18 -1.24 -17.31
C ASN A 391 -9.28 -0.01 -17.11
N ARG A 392 -9.07 0.44 -15.88
CA ARG A 392 -8.30 1.65 -15.54
C ARG A 392 -7.05 1.23 -14.77
N PRO A 393 -5.90 1.88 -15.02
CA PRO A 393 -4.68 1.62 -14.24
C PRO A 393 -4.92 2.01 -12.78
N ILE A 394 -4.29 1.27 -11.87
CA ILE A 394 -4.36 1.52 -10.43
C ILE A 394 -3.50 2.75 -10.10
N LYS A 395 -4.11 3.76 -9.47
CA LYS A 395 -3.41 4.93 -8.91
C LYS A 395 -2.71 4.57 -7.60
N THR A 396 -1.77 5.41 -7.17
CA THR A 396 -0.95 5.24 -5.96
C THR A 396 -1.77 4.98 -4.71
N GLU A 397 -2.80 5.78 -4.47
CA GLU A 397 -3.67 5.69 -3.29
C GLU A 397 -4.45 4.37 -3.28
N MET A 398 -4.93 3.93 -4.44
CA MET A 398 -5.59 2.62 -4.56
C MET A 398 -4.59 1.48 -4.35
N ALA A 399 -3.37 1.58 -4.87
CA ALA A 399 -2.32 0.59 -4.64
C ALA A 399 -1.96 0.48 -3.16
N HIS A 400 -1.87 1.60 -2.46
CA HIS A 400 -1.70 1.66 -1.01
C HIS A 400 -2.84 0.92 -0.30
N GLN A 401 -4.10 1.23 -0.63
CA GLN A 401 -5.25 0.55 -0.01
C GLN A 401 -5.27 -0.96 -0.24
N LEU A 402 -4.80 -1.44 -1.40
CA LEU A 402 -4.63 -2.87 -1.69
C LEU A 402 -3.48 -3.51 -0.89
N TYR A 403 -2.37 -2.78 -0.71
CA TYR A 403 -1.27 -3.19 0.16
C TYR A 403 -1.75 -3.33 1.61
N VAL A 404 -2.41 -2.31 2.16
CA VAL A 404 -2.97 -2.32 3.51
C VAL A 404 -3.91 -3.51 3.69
N LEU A 405 -4.84 -3.71 2.74
CA LEU A 405 -5.77 -4.84 2.78
C LEU A 405 -5.04 -6.19 2.78
N GLN A 406 -3.98 -6.34 1.98
CA GLN A 406 -3.20 -7.57 1.92
C GLN A 406 -2.49 -7.85 3.25
N VAL A 407 -1.86 -6.84 3.86
CA VAL A 407 -1.21 -6.96 5.18
C VAL A 407 -2.23 -7.37 6.24
N LEU A 408 -3.37 -6.68 6.32
CA LEU A 408 -4.44 -7.01 7.25
C LEU A 408 -4.98 -8.43 7.06
N THR A 409 -5.08 -8.90 5.80
CA THR A 409 -5.51 -10.26 5.48
C THR A 409 -4.46 -11.30 5.93
N PHE A 410 -3.17 -11.00 5.78
CA PHE A 410 -2.10 -11.87 6.28
C PHE A 410 -2.06 -11.93 7.80
N ASN A 411 -2.32 -10.83 8.49
CA ASN A 411 -2.30 -10.80 9.96
C ASN A 411 -3.42 -11.62 10.61
N LEU A 412 -4.44 -12.03 9.87
CA LEU A 412 -5.39 -13.06 10.36
C LEU A 412 -4.71 -14.39 10.67
N LEU A 413 -3.56 -14.66 10.05
CA LEU A 413 -2.78 -15.88 10.28
C LEU A 413 -1.92 -15.77 11.54
N GLU A 414 -1.70 -14.57 12.07
CA GLU A 414 -0.79 -14.33 13.20
C GLU A 414 -1.25 -15.06 14.47
N GLU A 415 -2.54 -15.06 14.78
CA GLU A 415 -3.06 -15.75 15.96
C GLU A 415 -2.71 -17.24 15.90
N ARG A 416 -2.99 -17.90 14.77
CA ARG A 416 -2.64 -19.32 14.56
C ARG A 416 -1.13 -19.56 14.51
N MET A 417 -0.38 -18.61 13.95
CA MET A 417 1.09 -18.63 13.91
C MET A 417 1.70 -18.59 15.32
N MET A 418 1.06 -17.87 16.25
CA MET A 418 1.51 -17.68 17.63
C MET A 418 0.83 -18.62 18.62
N THR A 419 -0.19 -19.37 18.20
CA THR A 419 -0.85 -20.39 19.01
C THR A 419 0.03 -21.63 19.10
N LYS A 420 0.45 -21.96 20.32
CA LYS A 420 1.15 -23.23 20.60
C LYS A 420 0.15 -24.37 20.67
N MET A 421 0.51 -25.53 20.14
CA MET A 421 -0.26 -26.75 20.36
C MET A 421 -0.24 -27.14 21.84
N ASP A 422 -1.35 -27.61 22.40
CA ASP A 422 -1.36 -28.32 23.68
C ASP A 422 -1.13 -29.82 23.43
N PRO A 423 0.02 -30.39 23.82
CA PRO A 423 0.30 -31.81 23.59
C PRO A 423 -0.60 -32.77 24.37
N ASN A 424 -1.36 -32.27 25.36
CA ASN A 424 -2.29 -33.06 26.16
C ASN A 424 -3.73 -33.01 25.62
N ASP A 425 -4.04 -32.06 24.73
CA ASP A 425 -5.36 -31.95 24.12
C ASP A 425 -5.56 -33.06 23.07
N GLN A 426 -6.52 -33.95 23.33
CA GLN A 426 -6.81 -35.07 22.45
C GLN A 426 -7.33 -34.60 21.07
N ALA A 427 -8.15 -33.56 21.01
CA ALA A 427 -8.72 -33.08 19.75
C ALA A 427 -7.63 -32.54 18.82
N GLN A 428 -6.61 -31.87 19.37
CA GLN A 428 -5.47 -31.41 18.57
C GLN A 428 -4.60 -32.58 18.10
N ARG A 429 -4.40 -33.59 18.96
CA ARG A 429 -3.66 -34.82 18.60
C ARG A 429 -4.37 -35.63 17.52
N ASP A 430 -5.69 -35.64 17.51
CA ASP A 430 -6.49 -36.32 16.50
C ASP A 430 -6.25 -35.74 15.09
N ILE A 431 -5.87 -34.46 14.98
CA ILE A 431 -5.49 -33.84 13.70
C ILE A 431 -4.18 -34.46 13.17
N ILE A 432 -3.17 -34.63 14.03
CA ILE A 432 -1.91 -35.28 13.64
C ILE A 432 -2.16 -36.76 13.31
N PHE A 433 -3.02 -37.41 14.06
CA PHE A 433 -3.43 -38.78 13.77
C PHE A 433 -4.09 -38.89 12.39
N GLU A 434 -4.97 -37.94 12.04
CA GLU A 434 -5.62 -37.89 10.72
C GLU A 434 -4.61 -37.67 9.58
N LEU A 435 -3.61 -36.80 9.76
CA LEU A 435 -2.51 -36.64 8.80
C LEU A 435 -1.80 -37.98 8.53
N ARG A 436 -1.48 -38.70 9.60
CA ARG A 436 -0.86 -40.03 9.54
C ARG A 436 -1.76 -41.05 8.86
N ARG A 437 -3.05 -41.07 9.21
CA ARG A 437 -4.05 -41.97 8.62
C ARG A 437 -4.18 -41.75 7.11
N ILE A 438 -4.24 -40.51 6.65
CA ILE A 438 -4.32 -40.17 5.21
C ILE A 438 -3.08 -40.67 4.45
N ALA A 439 -1.89 -40.62 5.07
CA ALA A 439 -0.64 -41.00 4.42
C ALA A 439 -0.43 -42.51 4.32
N PHE A 440 -0.73 -43.27 5.38
CA PHE A 440 -0.34 -44.68 5.49
C PHE A 440 -1.51 -45.67 5.46
N ASP A 441 -2.72 -45.24 5.80
CA ASP A 441 -3.89 -46.15 5.91
C ASP A 441 -4.81 -46.06 4.67
N ALA A 442 -4.32 -45.47 3.56
CA ALA A 442 -5.07 -45.30 2.31
C ALA A 442 -5.12 -46.59 1.46
N GLU A 443 -4.20 -47.52 1.69
CA GLU A 443 -4.24 -48.88 1.12
C GLU A 443 -4.60 -49.86 2.24
N SER A 444 -5.60 -50.70 1.99
CA SER A 444 -6.12 -51.69 2.92
C SER A 444 -5.04 -52.68 3.35
N ASP A 445 -4.32 -52.36 4.42
CA ASP A 445 -3.41 -53.30 5.09
C ASP A 445 -4.25 -54.27 5.95
N PRO A 446 -4.27 -55.60 5.65
CA PRO A 446 -5.11 -56.58 6.34
C PRO A 446 -4.74 -56.82 7.81
N SER A 447 -3.72 -56.13 8.32
CA SER A 447 -3.07 -56.38 9.61
C SER A 447 -3.73 -55.67 10.81
N ASN A 448 -4.73 -54.80 10.59
CA ASN A 448 -5.50 -54.16 11.66
C ASN A 448 -6.59 -55.07 12.26
N VAL A 449 -6.21 -56.30 12.63
CA VAL A 449 -7.08 -57.24 13.36
C VAL A 449 -7.28 -56.71 14.79
N PRO A 450 -8.53 -56.63 15.29
CA PRO A 450 -8.83 -56.21 16.66
C PRO A 450 -8.32 -57.28 17.65
N GLY A 451 -7.04 -57.19 17.99
CA GLY A 451 -6.30 -58.15 18.82
C GLY A 451 -4.83 -57.79 19.02
N SER A 452 -4.29 -56.84 18.22
CA SER A 452 -2.95 -56.29 18.42
C SER A 452 -2.86 -55.49 19.74
N GLY A 453 -1.98 -55.95 20.63
CA GLY A 453 -1.72 -55.34 21.94
C GLY A 453 -1.40 -53.83 21.83
N THR A 454 -1.81 -53.06 22.82
CA THR A 454 -1.66 -51.59 22.88
C THR A 454 -0.23 -51.11 22.65
N GLU A 455 0.77 -51.89 23.08
CA GLU A 455 2.19 -51.59 22.86
C GLU A 455 2.62 -51.73 21.39
N LYS A 456 2.11 -52.75 20.66
CA LYS A 456 2.41 -52.92 19.23
C LYS A 456 1.88 -51.77 18.40
N ARG A 457 0.67 -51.27 18.72
CA ARG A 457 0.09 -50.08 18.07
C ARG A 457 0.88 -48.80 18.35
N LYS A 458 1.32 -48.58 19.60
CA LYS A 458 2.16 -47.42 19.95
C LYS A 458 3.52 -47.45 19.21
N ALA A 459 4.14 -48.62 19.09
CA ALA A 459 5.39 -48.79 18.36
C ALA A 459 5.21 -48.49 16.86
N MET A 460 4.12 -48.98 16.25
CA MET A 460 3.75 -48.66 14.87
C MET A 460 3.57 -47.15 14.68
N TYR A 461 2.80 -46.49 15.56
CA TYR A 461 2.55 -45.05 15.46
C TYR A 461 3.84 -44.23 15.56
N THR A 462 4.74 -44.62 16.46
CA THR A 462 6.05 -43.96 16.61
C THR A 462 6.89 -44.10 15.32
N LYS A 463 6.87 -45.28 14.68
CA LYS A 463 7.53 -45.50 13.39
C LYS A 463 6.91 -44.62 12.30
N ASP A 464 5.60 -44.52 12.25
CA ASP A 464 4.89 -43.74 11.23
C ASP A 464 5.15 -42.23 11.38
N TYR A 465 5.22 -41.71 12.61
CA TYR A 465 5.61 -40.32 12.85
C TYR A 465 7.08 -40.05 12.54
N LYS A 466 7.95 -41.06 12.71
CA LYS A 466 9.33 -41.00 12.19
C LYS A 466 9.36 -40.94 10.67
N MET A 467 8.57 -41.78 10.00
CA MET A 467 8.46 -41.81 8.54
C MET A 467 7.82 -40.53 7.96
N LEU A 468 6.92 -39.88 8.70
CA LEU A 468 6.42 -38.53 8.38
C LEU A 468 7.48 -37.44 8.57
N GLY A 469 8.63 -37.74 9.16
CA GLY A 469 9.72 -36.79 9.33
C GLY A 469 9.47 -35.74 10.42
N PHE A 470 8.70 -36.06 11.45
CA PHE A 470 8.67 -35.26 12.69
C PHE A 470 9.97 -35.38 13.45
N THR A 471 10.35 -34.38 14.24
CA THR A 471 11.54 -34.43 15.09
C THR A 471 11.27 -35.28 16.33
N ASN A 472 10.13 -35.07 16.98
CA ASN A 472 9.70 -35.91 18.08
C ASN A 472 8.76 -37.04 17.60
N HIS A 473 9.33 -38.22 17.34
CA HIS A 473 8.56 -39.35 16.83
C HIS A 473 7.60 -39.97 17.86
N ILE A 474 7.86 -39.79 19.16
CA ILE A 474 7.04 -40.34 20.24
C ILE A 474 5.81 -39.45 20.46
N ASN A 475 6.00 -38.13 20.41
CA ASN A 475 4.95 -37.15 20.58
C ASN A 475 5.15 -35.97 19.62
N PRO A 476 4.71 -36.09 18.35
CA PRO A 476 4.90 -35.05 17.33
C PRO A 476 4.19 -33.73 17.67
N ALA A 477 3.23 -33.74 18.59
CA ALA A 477 2.58 -32.52 19.09
C ALA A 477 3.58 -31.51 19.69
N LEU A 478 4.72 -31.99 20.23
CA LEU A 478 5.75 -31.13 20.79
C LEU A 478 6.41 -30.24 19.73
N ASP A 479 6.49 -30.68 18.48
CA ASP A 479 7.07 -29.89 17.38
C ASP A 479 6.24 -28.63 17.08
N PHE A 480 4.94 -28.64 17.38
CA PHE A 480 4.01 -27.51 17.19
C PHE A 480 3.87 -26.60 18.42
N THR A 481 4.66 -26.85 19.47
CA THR A 481 4.75 -25.93 20.64
C THR A 481 5.68 -24.74 20.38
N GLN A 482 6.50 -24.82 19.32
CA GLN A 482 7.37 -23.74 18.89
C GLN A 482 6.58 -22.72 18.07
N THR A 483 6.65 -21.45 18.47
CA THR A 483 6.03 -20.33 17.76
C THR A 483 7.08 -19.27 17.41
N PRO A 484 7.10 -18.76 16.16
CA PRO A 484 6.38 -19.27 14.99
C PRO A 484 6.89 -20.66 14.55
N PRO A 485 6.09 -21.48 13.83
CA PRO A 485 4.76 -21.17 13.29
C PRO A 485 3.58 -21.77 14.09
N GLY A 486 3.82 -22.50 15.19
CA GLY A 486 2.78 -23.07 16.03
C GLY A 486 1.76 -23.91 15.27
N MET A 487 0.48 -23.71 15.59
CA MET A 487 -0.63 -24.42 15.00
C MET A 487 -0.87 -24.10 13.51
N LEU A 488 -0.38 -22.96 12.99
CA LEU A 488 -0.51 -22.62 11.57
C LEU A 488 0.17 -23.65 10.65
N ALA A 489 1.29 -24.24 11.08
CA ALA A 489 1.93 -25.31 10.32
C ALA A 489 1.07 -26.58 10.26
N LEU A 490 0.36 -26.90 11.33
CA LEU A 490 -0.56 -28.03 11.36
C LEU A 490 -1.76 -27.79 10.43
N ASP A 491 -2.30 -26.56 10.42
CA ASP A 491 -3.37 -26.15 9.51
C ASP A 491 -2.94 -26.30 8.04
N ASN A 492 -1.72 -25.85 7.70
CA ASN A 492 -1.14 -25.98 6.36
C ASN A 492 -0.96 -27.44 5.93
N MET A 493 -0.44 -28.29 6.82
CA MET A 493 -0.29 -29.72 6.54
C MET A 493 -1.65 -30.38 6.30
N LEU A 494 -2.65 -30.09 7.14
CA LEU A 494 -3.99 -30.64 7.01
C LEU A 494 -4.66 -30.15 5.72
N TYR A 495 -4.50 -28.88 5.37
CA TYR A 495 -4.97 -28.34 4.10
C TYR A 495 -4.39 -29.12 2.92
N LEU A 496 -3.07 -29.33 2.89
CA LEU A 496 -2.42 -30.09 1.84
C LEU A 496 -2.95 -31.53 1.79
N ALA A 497 -3.10 -32.20 2.93
CA ALA A 497 -3.58 -33.57 3.02
C ALA A 497 -5.04 -33.75 2.59
N LYS A 498 -5.91 -32.76 2.84
CA LYS A 498 -7.33 -32.82 2.51
C LYS A 498 -7.66 -32.28 1.12
N VAL A 499 -7.02 -31.20 0.69
CA VAL A 499 -7.32 -30.51 -0.58
C VAL A 499 -6.49 -31.07 -1.73
N HIS A 500 -5.22 -31.38 -1.48
CA HIS A 500 -4.27 -31.91 -2.47
C HIS A 500 -3.73 -33.27 -2.03
N GLN A 501 -4.64 -34.18 -1.66
CA GLN A 501 -4.33 -35.48 -1.05
C GLN A 501 -3.27 -36.28 -1.84
N ASP A 502 -3.39 -36.34 -3.17
CA ASP A 502 -2.42 -37.04 -4.02
C ASP A 502 -1.01 -36.45 -3.92
N THR A 503 -0.90 -35.12 -3.79
CA THR A 503 0.39 -34.45 -3.62
C THR A 503 0.97 -34.75 -2.24
N TYR A 504 0.14 -34.70 -1.20
CA TYR A 504 0.54 -35.04 0.17
C TYR A 504 1.05 -36.48 0.27
N ILE A 505 0.23 -37.46 -0.14
CA ILE A 505 0.57 -38.89 -0.10
C ILE A 505 1.85 -39.14 -0.87
N ARG A 506 1.96 -38.60 -2.10
CA ARG A 506 3.15 -38.77 -2.93
C ARG A 506 4.40 -38.21 -2.24
N ILE A 507 4.35 -37.02 -1.64
CA ILE A 507 5.50 -36.45 -0.93
C ILE A 507 5.90 -37.31 0.27
N VAL A 508 4.93 -37.79 1.06
CA VAL A 508 5.22 -38.62 2.24
C VAL A 508 5.81 -39.96 1.81
N LEU A 509 5.17 -40.69 0.91
CA LEU A 509 5.58 -42.04 0.50
C LEU A 509 6.90 -42.06 -0.29
N GLU A 510 7.18 -41.02 -1.10
CA GLU A 510 8.46 -40.88 -1.81
C GLU A 510 9.66 -40.73 -0.85
N ASN A 511 9.43 -40.28 0.39
CA ASN A 511 10.49 -40.05 1.38
C ASN A 511 10.47 -41.10 2.51
N SER A 512 9.33 -41.68 2.86
CA SER A 512 9.24 -42.69 3.93
C SER A 512 9.82 -44.05 3.51
N SER A 513 9.76 -44.38 2.23
CA SER A 513 10.17 -45.67 1.67
C SER A 513 11.65 -45.70 1.26
N ARG A 514 12.39 -44.63 1.54
CA ARG A 514 13.82 -44.54 1.21
C ARG A 514 14.64 -45.13 2.35
N GLU A 515 15.56 -46.03 1.98
CA GLU A 515 16.55 -46.59 2.92
C GLU A 515 17.89 -45.82 2.89
N ASP A 516 18.03 -44.86 1.98
CA ASP A 516 19.20 -43.97 1.90
C ASP A 516 19.03 -42.74 2.80
N LYS A 517 20.13 -41.98 3.04
CA LYS A 517 20.15 -40.77 3.90
C LYS A 517 19.57 -39.51 3.24
N HIS A 518 18.84 -39.68 2.13
CA HIS A 518 18.38 -38.59 1.26
C HIS A 518 16.88 -38.32 1.37
N GLU A 519 16.23 -38.87 2.39
CA GLU A 519 14.85 -38.61 2.74
C GLU A 519 14.66 -37.16 3.20
N CYS A 520 13.65 -36.49 2.65
CA CYS A 520 13.24 -35.17 3.10
C CYS A 520 12.24 -35.32 4.26
N PRO A 521 12.54 -34.83 5.48
CA PRO A 521 11.64 -35.00 6.62
C PRO A 521 10.42 -34.07 6.48
N PHE A 522 9.27 -34.62 6.09
CA PHE A 522 8.07 -33.81 5.78
C PHE A 522 7.63 -32.93 6.95
N GLY A 523 7.48 -33.50 8.16
CA GLY A 523 7.06 -32.79 9.37
C GLY A 523 7.93 -31.56 9.67
N ARG A 524 9.25 -31.77 9.81
CA ARG A 524 10.23 -30.70 10.03
C ARG A 524 10.25 -29.68 8.89
N SER A 525 10.19 -30.13 7.63
CA SER A 525 10.23 -29.27 6.45
C SER A 525 9.01 -28.35 6.36
N ALA A 526 7.83 -28.87 6.63
CA ALA A 526 6.59 -28.10 6.56
C ALA A 526 6.45 -27.07 7.70
N ILE A 527 6.95 -27.38 8.90
CA ILE A 527 7.05 -26.42 10.01
C ILE A 527 8.00 -25.27 9.63
N GLU A 528 9.23 -25.59 9.22
CA GLU A 528 10.21 -24.56 8.86
C GLU A 528 9.78 -23.75 7.63
N LEU A 529 9.13 -24.38 6.65
CA LEU A 529 8.60 -23.69 5.47
C LEU A 529 7.48 -22.73 5.85
N THR A 530 6.57 -23.12 6.75
CA THR A 530 5.48 -22.23 7.20
C THR A 530 6.06 -20.98 7.85
N LYS A 531 7.04 -21.15 8.76
CA LYS A 531 7.75 -20.03 9.39
C LYS A 531 8.42 -19.12 8.36
N MET A 532 9.15 -19.70 7.40
CA MET A 532 9.80 -18.95 6.33
C MET A 532 8.80 -18.14 5.50
N LEU A 533 7.64 -18.71 5.16
CA LEU A 533 6.61 -18.00 4.41
C LEU A 533 6.02 -16.83 5.21
N CYS A 534 5.80 -17.01 6.53
CA CYS A 534 5.37 -15.93 7.42
C CYS A 534 6.39 -14.78 7.45
N GLU A 535 7.69 -15.08 7.52
CA GLU A 535 8.75 -14.07 7.49
C GLU A 535 8.83 -13.34 6.13
N ILE A 536 8.77 -14.07 5.01
CA ILE A 536 8.81 -13.47 3.67
C ILE A 536 7.60 -12.56 3.43
N LEU A 537 6.43 -12.95 3.93
CA LEU A 537 5.18 -12.22 3.76
C LEU A 537 4.90 -11.21 4.88
N GLN A 538 5.79 -11.12 5.87
CA GLN A 538 5.70 -10.16 6.99
C GLN A 538 4.37 -10.30 7.76
N VAL A 539 3.99 -11.55 8.08
CA VAL A 539 2.77 -11.84 8.86
C VAL A 539 2.95 -11.32 10.29
N GLY A 540 1.99 -10.51 10.75
CA GLY A 540 1.99 -9.87 12.08
C GLY A 540 2.44 -8.41 12.07
N GLU A 541 3.00 -7.94 10.94
CA GLU A 541 3.43 -6.54 10.81
C GLU A 541 2.25 -5.61 10.54
N LEU A 542 2.26 -4.41 11.13
CA LEU A 542 1.24 -3.40 10.85
C LEU A 542 1.45 -2.78 9.46
N PRO A 543 0.39 -2.30 8.79
CA PRO A 543 0.52 -1.67 7.48
C PRO A 543 1.26 -0.31 7.57
N ASN A 544 2.19 -0.09 6.65
CA ASN A 544 3.01 1.14 6.59
C ASN A 544 2.43 2.15 5.58
N GLU A 545 2.26 3.41 5.99
CA GLU A 545 1.68 4.49 5.17
C GLU A 545 2.45 4.77 3.86
N GLY A 546 3.77 4.53 3.82
CA GLY A 546 4.60 4.78 2.64
C GLY A 546 4.71 3.64 1.61
N ARG A 547 4.04 2.50 1.83
CA ARG A 547 4.14 1.31 0.96
C ARG A 547 2.93 1.13 0.07
N ASN A 548 3.19 0.82 -1.20
CA ASN A 548 2.16 0.66 -2.24
C ASN A 548 2.27 -0.72 -2.94
N ASP A 549 3.13 -1.60 -2.44
CA ASP A 549 3.52 -2.84 -3.10
C ASP A 549 2.70 -4.03 -2.59
N TYR A 550 1.81 -4.56 -3.42
CA TYR A 550 1.04 -5.78 -3.11
C TYR A 550 1.36 -6.91 -4.10
N HIS A 551 0.91 -8.12 -3.82
CA HIS A 551 1.13 -9.33 -4.62
C HIS A 551 -0.20 -9.81 -5.23
N PRO A 552 -0.46 -9.52 -6.53
CA PRO A 552 -1.75 -9.81 -7.16
C PRO A 552 -2.22 -11.27 -7.07
N MET A 553 -1.28 -12.22 -7.03
CA MET A 553 -1.61 -13.66 -6.93
C MET A 553 -2.43 -14.03 -5.69
N PHE A 554 -2.29 -13.34 -4.56
CA PHE A 554 -3.09 -13.65 -3.36
C PHE A 554 -4.55 -13.23 -3.50
N PHE A 555 -4.83 -12.31 -4.43
CA PHE A 555 -6.20 -11.98 -4.80
C PHE A 555 -6.80 -12.97 -5.80
N THR A 556 -6.14 -14.08 -6.14
CA THR A 556 -6.64 -15.10 -7.09
C THR A 556 -7.23 -16.36 -6.46
N HIS A 557 -6.91 -16.66 -5.19
CA HIS A 557 -7.49 -17.78 -4.44
C HIS A 557 -7.94 -17.40 -3.02
N ASP A 558 -8.98 -18.04 -2.46
CA ASP A 558 -9.52 -17.69 -1.12
C ASP A 558 -8.59 -18.15 0.00
N ARG A 559 -7.93 -19.29 -0.23
CA ARG A 559 -6.91 -19.89 0.63
C ARG A 559 -5.55 -19.78 -0.05
N ALA A 560 -5.18 -18.56 -0.47
CA ALA A 560 -4.00 -18.34 -1.30
C ALA A 560 -2.68 -18.60 -0.55
N PHE A 561 -2.66 -18.41 0.77
CA PHE A 561 -1.51 -18.74 1.60
C PHE A 561 -1.26 -20.25 1.66
N GLU A 562 -2.32 -21.05 1.80
CA GLU A 562 -2.23 -22.50 1.87
C GLU A 562 -1.88 -23.11 0.50
N GLU A 563 -2.43 -22.55 -0.60
CA GLU A 563 -2.00 -22.90 -1.95
C GLU A 563 -0.52 -22.56 -2.18
N LEU A 564 -0.05 -21.40 -1.70
CA LEU A 564 1.36 -21.03 -1.75
C LEU A 564 2.21 -22.04 -0.97
N PHE A 565 1.80 -22.43 0.22
CA PHE A 565 2.46 -23.49 1.00
C PHE A 565 2.54 -24.80 0.20
N GLY A 566 1.44 -25.23 -0.43
CA GLY A 566 1.40 -26.43 -1.27
C GLY A 566 2.32 -26.36 -2.49
N ILE A 567 2.49 -25.19 -3.10
CA ILE A 567 3.47 -24.96 -4.18
C ILE A 567 4.90 -25.02 -3.63
N CYS A 568 5.16 -24.37 -2.50
CA CYS A 568 6.49 -24.25 -1.92
C CYS A 568 6.98 -25.57 -1.30
N ILE A 569 6.12 -26.43 -0.77
CA ILE A 569 6.53 -27.75 -0.26
C ILE A 569 6.92 -28.71 -1.39
N GLN A 570 6.28 -28.58 -2.57
CA GLN A 570 6.69 -29.27 -3.79
C GLN A 570 8.03 -28.74 -4.31
N LEU A 571 8.22 -27.41 -4.30
CA LEU A 571 9.50 -26.79 -4.62
C LEU A 571 10.61 -27.30 -3.70
N LEU A 572 10.36 -27.31 -2.39
CA LEU A 572 11.30 -27.78 -1.37
C LEU A 572 11.74 -29.22 -1.67
N ASN A 573 10.80 -30.13 -1.91
CA ASN A 573 11.12 -31.53 -2.25
C ASN A 573 11.89 -31.65 -3.57
N LYS A 574 11.56 -30.84 -4.58
CA LYS A 574 12.30 -30.79 -5.84
C LYS A 574 13.74 -30.32 -5.62
N THR A 575 13.94 -29.20 -4.92
CA THR A 575 15.24 -28.61 -4.61
C THR A 575 16.08 -29.55 -3.73
N TRP A 576 15.47 -30.22 -2.74
CA TRP A 576 16.13 -31.24 -1.92
C TRP A 576 16.75 -32.36 -2.77
N LYS A 577 15.97 -32.88 -3.75
CA LYS A 577 16.43 -33.92 -4.68
C LYS A 577 17.51 -33.39 -5.65
N GLU A 578 17.35 -32.18 -6.17
CA GLU A 578 18.35 -31.54 -7.05
C GLU A 578 19.69 -31.33 -6.34
N MET A 579 19.65 -31.03 -5.03
CA MET A 579 20.84 -30.89 -4.19
C MET A 579 21.43 -32.23 -3.74
N ARG A 580 20.72 -33.35 -3.95
CA ARG A 580 21.02 -34.65 -3.32
C ARG A 580 21.28 -34.50 -1.81
N ALA A 581 20.44 -33.69 -1.17
CA ALA A 581 20.63 -33.28 0.22
C ALA A 581 20.44 -34.44 1.20
N THR A 582 21.04 -34.31 2.37
CA THR A 582 20.81 -35.17 3.55
C THR A 582 20.23 -34.34 4.69
N ALA A 583 19.86 -34.99 5.81
CA ALA A 583 19.37 -34.30 7.00
C ALA A 583 20.32 -33.20 7.53
N GLU A 584 21.63 -33.31 7.30
CA GLU A 584 22.64 -32.31 7.70
C GLU A 584 22.59 -31.04 6.85
N ASP A 585 22.14 -31.15 5.59
CA ASP A 585 22.03 -30.03 4.66
C ASP A 585 20.71 -29.27 4.78
N PHE A 586 19.84 -29.68 5.69
CA PHE A 586 18.47 -29.15 5.83
C PHE A 586 18.42 -27.61 5.81
N ASN A 587 19.25 -26.95 6.63
CA ASN A 587 19.27 -25.49 6.69
C ASN A 587 19.74 -24.85 5.38
N LYS A 588 20.68 -25.46 4.66
CA LYS A 588 21.16 -24.98 3.36
C LYS A 588 20.07 -25.10 2.30
N VAL A 589 19.35 -26.23 2.28
CA VAL A 589 18.21 -26.42 1.37
C VAL A 589 17.15 -25.35 1.64
N MET A 590 16.81 -25.11 2.91
CA MET A 590 15.86 -24.05 3.28
C MET A 590 16.32 -22.66 2.82
N GLN A 591 17.61 -22.34 2.92
CA GLN A 591 18.14 -21.08 2.38
C GLN A 591 18.01 -20.97 0.85
N VAL A 592 18.28 -22.04 0.11
CA VAL A 592 18.07 -22.07 -1.36
C VAL A 592 16.59 -21.88 -1.70
N VAL A 593 15.69 -22.56 -0.99
CA VAL A 593 14.24 -22.43 -1.18
C VAL A 593 13.76 -21.01 -0.88
N ARG A 594 14.26 -20.39 0.20
CA ARG A 594 14.00 -18.98 0.51
C ARG A 594 14.39 -18.09 -0.65
N GLU A 595 15.61 -18.27 -1.17
CA GLU A 595 16.12 -17.47 -2.30
C GLU A 595 15.30 -17.68 -3.58
N GLN A 596 14.87 -18.91 -3.89
CA GLN A 596 13.99 -19.19 -5.02
C GLN A 596 12.66 -18.42 -4.91
N ILE A 597 12.05 -18.41 -3.72
CA ILE A 597 10.79 -17.71 -3.46
C ILE A 597 10.99 -16.18 -3.55
N THR A 598 12.01 -15.64 -2.87
CA THR A 598 12.28 -14.19 -2.83
C THR A 598 12.74 -13.64 -4.17
N ARG A 599 13.41 -14.42 -5.03
CA ARG A 599 13.71 -14.04 -6.43
C ARG A 599 12.49 -14.13 -7.36
N ALA A 600 11.47 -14.92 -7.02
CA ALA A 600 10.26 -15.06 -7.83
C ALA A 600 9.21 -13.98 -7.57
N LEU A 601 9.05 -13.53 -6.31
CA LEU A 601 8.03 -12.54 -5.93
C LEU A 601 8.14 -11.16 -6.63
N PRO A 602 9.35 -10.60 -6.87
CA PRO A 602 9.51 -9.31 -7.54
C PRO A 602 8.98 -9.26 -8.97
N SER A 603 8.83 -10.41 -9.64
CA SER A 603 8.21 -10.45 -10.96
C SER A 603 6.69 -10.22 -10.94
N LYS A 604 6.10 -9.97 -9.76
CA LYS A 604 4.68 -9.69 -9.51
C LYS A 604 3.74 -10.64 -10.28
N PRO A 605 3.85 -11.96 -10.06
CA PRO A 605 3.00 -12.93 -10.76
C PRO A 605 1.52 -12.64 -10.52
N ASN A 606 0.73 -12.73 -11.60
CA ASN A 606 -0.70 -12.40 -11.58
C ASN A 606 -1.59 -13.59 -11.18
N SER A 607 -1.00 -14.77 -10.96
CA SER A 607 -1.66 -15.97 -10.45
C SER A 607 -0.64 -16.91 -9.80
N LEU A 608 -1.14 -17.84 -8.98
CA LEU A 608 -0.33 -18.89 -8.36
C LEU A 608 0.33 -19.81 -9.41
N ASP A 609 -0.32 -20.04 -10.55
CA ASP A 609 0.27 -20.79 -11.68
C ASP A 609 1.46 -20.07 -12.32
N GLN A 610 1.37 -18.74 -12.47
CA GLN A 610 2.49 -17.95 -12.98
C GLN A 610 3.67 -17.97 -12.00
N PHE A 611 3.38 -17.88 -10.69
CA PHE A 611 4.40 -18.03 -9.64
C PHE A 611 5.06 -19.42 -9.72
N LYS A 612 4.27 -20.51 -9.80
CA LYS A 612 4.77 -21.87 -10.00
C LYS A 612 5.63 -21.99 -11.27
N SER A 613 5.23 -21.34 -12.36
CA SER A 613 6.02 -21.33 -13.60
C SER A 613 7.33 -20.59 -13.45
N LYS A 614 7.36 -19.47 -12.71
CA LYS A 614 8.58 -18.74 -12.42
C LYS A 614 9.53 -19.56 -11.56
N LEU A 615 9.02 -20.25 -10.54
CA LEU A 615 9.81 -21.17 -9.71
C LEU A 615 10.43 -22.31 -10.52
N ARG A 616 9.73 -22.85 -11.54
CA ARG A 616 10.32 -23.86 -12.43
C ARG A 616 11.56 -23.36 -13.19
N SER A 617 11.63 -22.06 -13.50
CA SER A 617 12.82 -21.45 -14.13
C SER A 617 13.97 -21.21 -13.15
N LEU A 618 13.72 -21.28 -11.84
CA LEU A 618 14.69 -21.03 -10.78
C LEU A 618 15.09 -22.37 -10.12
N SER A 619 15.57 -23.33 -10.92
CA SER A 619 16.09 -24.62 -10.41
C SER A 619 17.34 -24.39 -9.53
N TYR A 620 17.75 -25.41 -8.77
CA TYR A 620 18.99 -25.34 -7.99
C TYR A 620 20.21 -25.00 -8.87
N SER A 621 20.30 -25.59 -10.06
CA SER A 621 21.36 -25.28 -11.03
C SER A 621 21.35 -23.81 -11.47
N GLU A 622 20.17 -23.23 -11.67
CA GLU A 622 20.04 -21.82 -12.02
C GLU A 622 20.42 -20.92 -10.85
N ILE A 623 20.02 -21.25 -9.62
CA ILE A 623 20.44 -20.53 -8.42
C ILE A 623 21.96 -20.59 -8.25
N LEU A 624 22.58 -21.76 -8.46
CA LEU A 624 24.04 -21.89 -8.46
C LEU A 624 24.69 -21.03 -9.55
N ARG A 625 24.14 -21.03 -10.77
CA ARG A 625 24.63 -20.20 -11.88
C ARG A 625 24.56 -18.72 -11.54
N LEU A 626 23.46 -18.26 -10.94
CA LEU A 626 23.30 -16.89 -10.46
C LEU A 626 24.31 -16.56 -9.37
N ARG A 627 24.43 -17.40 -8.34
CA ARG A 627 25.44 -17.25 -7.27
C ARG A 627 26.87 -17.29 -7.78
N GLN A 628 27.15 -18.09 -8.80
CA GLN A 628 28.48 -18.19 -9.42
C GLN A 628 28.77 -16.98 -10.30
N SER A 629 27.79 -16.46 -11.04
CA SER A 629 27.90 -15.18 -11.74
C SER A 629 28.16 -14.03 -10.76
N GLU A 630 27.51 -14.07 -9.59
CA GLU A 630 27.70 -13.14 -8.47
C GLU A 630 29.06 -13.35 -7.77
N ARG A 631 29.59 -14.58 -7.68
CA ARG A 631 30.89 -14.90 -7.03
C ARG A 631 32.12 -14.83 -7.93
N MET A 632 32.03 -15.19 -9.20
CA MET A 632 33.11 -14.95 -10.18
C MET A 632 33.33 -13.44 -10.34
N SER A 633 32.28 -12.65 -10.14
CA SER A 633 32.36 -11.21 -9.90
C SER A 633 33.09 -10.78 -8.62
N GLN A 634 33.55 -11.71 -7.78
CA GLN A 634 34.06 -11.45 -6.43
C GLN A 634 35.38 -12.20 -6.11
N ASP A 635 35.66 -13.38 -6.69
CA ASP A 635 36.93 -14.11 -6.46
C ASP A 635 38.09 -13.59 -7.32
N ASP A 636 37.82 -13.14 -8.56
CA ASP A 636 38.81 -12.34 -9.32
C ASP A 636 39.22 -11.10 -8.50
N PHE A 637 38.37 -10.64 -7.58
CA PHE A 637 38.56 -9.42 -6.81
C PHE A 637 39.52 -9.53 -5.61
N GLN A 638 40.08 -10.71 -5.36
CA GLN A 638 40.89 -10.98 -4.15
C GLN A 638 42.39 -11.22 -4.44
N SER A 639 42.83 -11.24 -5.71
CA SER A 639 44.27 -11.31 -6.00
C SER A 639 44.99 -10.02 -5.60
N PRO A 640 46.26 -10.04 -5.13
CA PRO A 640 46.95 -8.84 -4.65
C PRO A 640 46.94 -7.64 -5.63
N PRO A 641 47.19 -7.82 -6.94
CA PRO A 641 47.11 -6.72 -7.91
C PRO A 641 45.69 -6.15 -8.04
N ILE A 642 44.67 -6.99 -7.88
CA ILE A 642 43.28 -6.58 -7.94
C ILE A 642 42.83 -5.90 -6.64
N VAL A 643 43.30 -6.36 -5.48
CA VAL A 643 43.06 -5.68 -4.20
C VAL A 643 43.71 -4.29 -4.21
N GLU A 644 44.94 -4.17 -4.71
CA GLU A 644 45.59 -2.86 -4.89
C GLU A 644 44.81 -1.95 -5.85
N LEU A 645 44.29 -2.50 -6.94
CA LEU A 645 43.46 -1.76 -7.88
C LEU A 645 42.13 -1.35 -7.24
N ARG A 646 41.50 -2.24 -6.46
CA ARG A 646 40.28 -2.00 -5.71
C ARG A 646 40.44 -0.87 -4.71
N GLU A 647 41.54 -0.84 -3.95
CA GLU A 647 41.86 0.24 -3.01
C GLU A 647 42.09 1.58 -3.71
N LYS A 648 42.70 1.57 -4.91
CA LYS A 648 42.89 2.80 -5.72
C LYS A 648 41.59 3.33 -6.32
N ILE A 649 40.66 2.46 -6.72
CA ILE A 649 39.37 2.81 -7.34
C ILE A 649 38.31 3.16 -6.29
N GLN A 650 38.36 2.55 -5.12
CA GLN A 650 37.36 2.72 -4.06
C GLN A 650 37.04 4.20 -3.71
N PRO A 651 38.01 5.14 -3.60
CA PRO A 651 37.72 6.55 -3.37
C PRO A 651 36.90 7.20 -4.49
N GLU A 652 37.15 6.82 -5.75
CA GLU A 652 36.39 7.32 -6.91
C GLU A 652 34.94 6.82 -6.88
N ILE A 653 34.73 5.54 -6.55
CA ILE A 653 33.38 4.97 -6.41
C ILE A 653 32.63 5.57 -5.22
N LEU A 654 33.32 5.80 -4.10
CA LEU A 654 32.73 6.50 -2.95
C LEU A 654 32.34 7.93 -3.31
N GLU A 655 33.15 8.64 -4.10
CA GLU A 655 32.79 9.97 -4.60
C GLU A 655 31.60 9.92 -5.56
N LEU A 656 31.47 8.86 -6.39
CA LEU A 656 30.28 8.65 -7.22
C LEU A 656 29.02 8.40 -6.38
N ILE A 657 29.11 7.56 -5.34
CA ILE A 657 28.00 7.32 -4.41
C ILE A 657 27.64 8.62 -3.70
N LYS A 658 28.64 9.38 -3.25
CA LYS A 658 28.46 10.68 -2.60
C LYS A 658 27.74 11.66 -3.52
N GLN A 659 28.14 11.75 -4.79
CA GLN A 659 27.44 12.55 -5.80
C GLN A 659 26.01 12.06 -5.99
N GLN A 660 25.77 10.75 -6.03
CA GLN A 660 24.42 10.19 -6.10
C GLN A 660 23.58 10.57 -4.87
N ARG A 661 24.14 10.51 -3.65
CA ARG A 661 23.44 10.93 -2.43
C ARG A 661 23.12 12.41 -2.46
N LEU A 662 24.07 13.26 -2.86
CA LEU A 662 23.85 14.69 -3.01
C LEU A 662 22.78 14.99 -4.07
N ASN A 663 22.78 14.26 -5.19
CA ASN A 663 21.74 14.36 -6.22
C ASN A 663 20.37 13.93 -5.68
N ARG A 664 20.30 12.85 -4.90
CA ARG A 664 19.05 12.42 -4.24
C ARG A 664 18.56 13.43 -3.22
N LEU A 665 19.46 14.05 -2.46
CA LEU A 665 19.09 15.18 -1.63
C LEU A 665 18.58 16.34 -2.49
N CYS A 666 19.18 16.63 -3.65
CA CYS A 666 18.71 17.67 -4.57
C CYS A 666 17.33 17.37 -5.19
N GLU A 667 17.06 16.10 -5.50
CA GLU A 667 15.75 15.60 -5.91
C GLU A 667 14.70 15.70 -4.80
N GLY A 668 15.15 15.69 -3.55
CA GLY A 668 14.35 15.85 -2.34
C GLY A 668 13.44 14.68 -2.00
N SER A 669 12.99 14.67 -0.75
CA SER A 669 12.10 13.64 -0.22
C SER A 669 10.99 14.27 0.62
N SER A 670 9.85 13.59 0.60
CA SER A 670 8.70 13.92 1.42
C SER A 670 8.80 13.20 2.77
N PHE A 671 8.61 13.96 3.84
CA PHE A 671 8.67 13.49 5.22
C PHE A 671 7.35 13.78 5.92
N ARG A 672 6.94 12.87 6.78
CA ARG A 672 5.71 13.07 7.55
C ARG A 672 5.94 14.14 8.62
N LYS A 673 5.03 15.11 8.74
CA LYS A 673 5.03 16.03 9.88
C LYS A 673 4.72 15.31 11.19
N ILE A 674 5.45 15.69 12.24
CA ILE A 674 5.34 15.13 13.58
C ILE A 674 4.30 15.96 14.34
N GLY A 675 3.06 15.46 14.44
CA GLY A 675 1.90 16.16 15.05
C GLY A 675 0.60 15.33 14.98
N ASN A 676 -0.44 15.74 15.71
CA ASN A 676 -1.65 14.95 15.96
C ASN A 676 -2.34 14.42 14.69
N ARG A 677 -2.83 13.18 14.83
CA ARG A 677 -3.38 12.31 13.78
C ARG A 677 -4.46 12.99 12.95
N ARG A 678 -4.30 12.87 11.61
CA ARG A 678 -5.32 12.95 10.56
C ARG A 678 -5.86 14.33 10.17
N ARG A 679 -4.97 15.19 9.69
CA ARG A 679 -5.20 15.74 8.35
C ARG A 679 -4.58 14.82 7.31
N GLN A 680 -5.05 14.89 6.06
CA GLN A 680 -4.31 14.45 4.87
C GLN A 680 -2.81 14.48 5.17
N GLU A 681 -2.13 13.34 5.06
CA GLU A 681 -0.73 13.16 5.43
C GLU A 681 0.07 14.42 5.05
N ARG A 682 0.26 15.34 6.00
CA ARG A 682 0.95 16.60 5.72
C ARG A 682 2.41 16.23 5.61
N PHE A 683 2.81 15.95 4.39
CA PHE A 683 4.18 15.78 4.04
C PHE A 683 4.80 17.16 3.97
N TRP A 684 5.96 17.32 4.58
CA TRP A 684 6.84 18.40 4.23
C TRP A 684 7.94 17.81 3.36
N TYR A 685 8.27 18.52 2.30
CA TYR A 685 9.30 18.11 1.38
C TYR A 685 10.57 18.87 1.71
N CYS A 686 11.69 18.15 1.77
CA CYS A 686 13.00 18.72 1.97
C CYS A 686 13.88 18.31 0.80
N ARG A 687 14.66 19.26 0.27
CA ARG A 687 15.64 19.03 -0.79
C ARG A 687 16.87 19.89 -0.59
N LEU A 688 17.99 19.50 -1.17
CA LEU A 688 19.20 20.30 -1.25
C LEU A 688 19.17 21.16 -2.54
N ALA A 689 19.67 22.38 -2.48
CA ALA A 689 19.90 23.17 -3.67
C ALA A 689 21.03 22.56 -4.50
N LEU A 690 20.99 22.71 -5.83
CA LEU A 690 22.02 22.19 -6.74
C LEU A 690 23.44 22.71 -6.45
N ASN A 691 23.56 23.81 -5.69
CA ASN A 691 24.85 24.33 -5.24
C ASN A 691 25.38 23.63 -3.97
N HIS A 692 24.64 22.67 -3.41
CA HIS A 692 24.90 21.94 -2.18
C HIS A 692 25.14 22.82 -0.94
N LYS A 693 24.59 24.04 -0.92
CA LYS A 693 24.82 25.00 0.18
C LYS A 693 23.57 25.32 0.98
N VAL A 694 22.40 24.95 0.47
CA VAL A 694 21.11 25.36 1.05
C VAL A 694 20.14 24.18 1.00
N LEU A 695 19.64 23.74 2.14
CA LEU A 695 18.50 22.85 2.24
C LEU A 695 17.21 23.66 2.12
N HIS A 696 16.43 23.38 1.09
CA HIS A 696 15.10 23.89 0.87
C HIS A 696 14.08 22.94 1.46
N TYR A 697 13.23 23.41 2.37
CA TYR A 697 12.22 22.56 2.97
C TYR A 697 10.92 23.28 3.20
N GLY A 698 9.79 22.61 3.10
CA GLY A 698 8.49 23.27 3.24
C GLY A 698 7.33 22.30 3.06
N ASP A 699 6.14 22.77 3.36
CA ASP A 699 4.93 21.95 3.33
C ASP A 699 4.50 21.66 1.89
N LEU A 700 4.17 20.41 1.59
CA LEU A 700 3.48 20.07 0.34
C LEU A 700 2.00 20.39 0.52
N ASP A 701 1.57 21.56 0.03
CA ASP A 701 0.15 21.92 -0.01
C ASP A 701 -0.57 21.29 -1.22
N ASP A 702 -1.85 21.01 -1.05
CA ASP A 702 -2.79 20.32 -1.97
C ASP A 702 -3.16 21.14 -3.25
N ASN A 703 -2.25 21.97 -3.77
CA ASN A 703 -2.53 22.86 -4.90
C ASN A 703 -2.29 22.17 -6.25
N PRO A 704 -3.28 22.08 -7.18
CA PRO A 704 -3.11 21.46 -8.49
C PRO A 704 -2.12 22.18 -9.45
N GLN A 705 -1.48 23.26 -9.00
CA GLN A 705 -0.49 24.05 -9.74
C GLN A 705 0.96 23.89 -9.26
N GLY A 706 1.21 23.20 -8.13
CA GLY A 706 2.54 22.70 -7.77
C GLY A 706 3.59 23.71 -7.27
N GLU A 707 3.24 24.94 -6.87
CA GLU A 707 4.19 25.83 -6.20
C GLU A 707 4.25 25.55 -4.69
N VAL A 708 5.46 25.21 -4.22
CA VAL A 708 5.76 24.83 -2.83
C VAL A 708 6.62 25.93 -2.18
N THR A 709 6.20 26.44 -1.02
CA THR A 709 6.89 27.52 -0.31
C THR A 709 8.08 26.97 0.49
N PHE A 710 9.29 26.96 -0.07
CA PHE A 710 10.49 26.40 0.60
C PHE A 710 11.19 27.40 1.55
N GLU A 711 11.35 27.04 2.82
CA GLU A 711 12.32 27.62 3.75
C GLU A 711 13.73 27.18 3.37
N SER A 712 14.73 27.88 3.86
CA SER A 712 16.12 27.65 3.46
C SER A 712 17.03 27.59 4.68
N LEU A 713 17.65 26.43 4.91
CA LEU A 713 18.72 26.26 5.90
C LEU A 713 20.07 26.20 5.17
N GLN A 714 20.99 27.11 5.50
CA GLN A 714 22.34 27.02 4.95
C GLN A 714 23.10 25.85 5.59
N GLU A 715 23.80 25.07 4.77
CA GLU A 715 24.56 23.90 5.21
C GLU A 715 25.54 24.25 6.36
N LYS A 716 26.25 25.37 6.23
CA LYS A 716 27.18 25.87 7.27
C LYS A 716 26.55 26.13 8.64
N ASN A 717 25.23 26.26 8.72
CA ASN A 717 24.51 26.46 9.99
C ASN A 717 24.17 25.12 10.67
N ILE A 718 24.31 24.00 9.98
CA ILE A 718 24.08 22.67 10.54
C ILE A 718 25.21 22.36 11.53
N LYS A 719 24.86 22.17 12.80
CA LYS A 719 25.80 21.85 13.88
C LYS A 719 25.99 20.35 14.04
N ALA A 720 24.89 19.59 13.99
CA ALA A 720 24.92 18.15 14.17
C ALA A 720 23.69 17.47 13.57
N ILE A 721 23.82 16.16 13.34
CA ILE A 721 22.71 15.28 12.97
C ILE A 721 22.63 14.24 14.09
N VAL A 722 21.45 14.10 14.68
CA VAL A 722 21.17 13.09 15.73
C VAL A 722 20.14 12.10 15.22
N THR A 723 20.17 10.88 15.75
CA THR A 723 19.31 9.79 15.28
C THR A 723 18.63 9.07 16.45
N GLY A 724 17.49 8.45 16.16
CA GLY A 724 16.68 7.68 17.11
C GLY A 724 16.40 8.38 18.43
N LYS A 725 16.75 7.73 19.54
CA LYS A 725 16.46 8.22 20.91
C LYS A 725 17.09 9.58 21.24
N ASP A 726 18.13 9.98 20.51
CA ASP A 726 18.83 11.23 20.74
C ASP A 726 18.11 12.42 20.09
N CYS A 727 17.14 12.15 19.20
CA CYS A 727 16.28 13.16 18.60
C CYS A 727 15.40 13.85 19.65
N PRO A 728 15.30 15.20 19.66
CA PRO A 728 14.50 15.95 20.63
C PRO A 728 13.03 15.48 20.69
N HIS A 729 12.45 15.23 19.52
CA HIS A 729 11.06 14.79 19.36
C HIS A 729 10.79 13.32 19.81
N MET A 730 11.84 12.58 20.23
CA MET A 730 11.73 11.20 20.72
C MET A 730 11.92 11.08 22.25
N LYS A 731 12.14 12.20 22.96
CA LYS A 731 12.47 12.21 24.40
C LYS A 731 11.24 12.20 25.34
N GLU A 732 10.01 12.32 24.84
CA GLU A 732 8.80 12.35 25.68
C GLU A 732 8.38 10.96 26.20
N LYS A 733 8.11 10.90 27.51
CA LYS A 733 7.87 9.66 28.30
C LYS A 733 6.62 8.86 27.90
N SER A 734 5.71 9.40 27.08
CA SER A 734 4.48 8.73 26.63
C SER A 734 4.63 7.99 25.28
N ALA A 735 5.60 8.37 24.44
CA ALA A 735 5.81 7.77 23.11
C ALA A 735 6.68 6.49 23.12
N LEU A 736 7.51 6.32 24.17
CA LEU A 736 8.50 5.25 24.28
C LEU A 736 7.92 3.83 24.46
N LYS A 737 6.60 3.69 24.69
CA LYS A 737 5.96 2.38 24.85
C LYS A 737 5.38 1.78 23.58
N GLN A 738 5.35 2.48 22.44
CA GLN A 738 4.54 2.01 21.30
C GLN A 738 5.16 1.90 19.91
N ASN A 739 6.41 2.29 19.61
CA ASN A 739 6.97 1.98 18.27
C ASN A 739 8.51 1.99 18.22
N LYS A 740 9.13 0.82 18.38
CA LYS A 740 10.59 0.62 18.20
C LYS A 740 11.05 0.99 16.78
N GLU A 741 10.21 0.76 15.78
CA GLU A 741 10.53 1.01 14.36
C GLU A 741 10.61 2.49 14.02
N VAL A 742 9.75 3.32 14.61
CA VAL A 742 9.78 4.78 14.39
C VAL A 742 11.08 5.38 14.94
N LEU A 743 11.58 4.86 16.07
CA LEU A 743 12.88 5.24 16.63
C LEU A 743 14.03 4.91 15.67
N GLU A 744 13.98 3.80 14.94
CA GLU A 744 15.04 3.42 14.00
C GLU A 744 15.04 4.29 12.72
N LEU A 745 13.96 5.01 12.44
CA LEU A 745 13.78 5.88 11.27
C LEU A 745 13.85 7.38 11.59
N ALA A 746 13.95 7.74 12.86
CA ALA A 746 13.98 9.13 13.32
C ALA A 746 15.39 9.72 13.21
N PHE A 747 15.49 10.94 12.67
CA PHE A 747 16.70 11.75 12.72
C PHE A 747 16.37 13.24 12.85
N SER A 748 17.31 14.06 13.33
CA SER A 748 17.11 15.51 13.46
C SER A 748 18.36 16.27 13.06
N ILE A 749 18.18 17.37 12.34
CA ILE A 749 19.24 18.33 12.02
C ILE A 749 19.19 19.43 13.07
N LEU A 750 20.26 19.55 13.85
CA LEU A 750 20.44 20.58 14.86
C LEU A 750 21.20 21.74 14.23
N TYR A 751 20.60 22.94 14.17
CA TYR A 751 21.22 24.11 13.54
C TYR A 751 21.19 25.36 14.42
N ASP A 752 20.24 25.48 15.34
CA ASP A 752 20.25 26.49 16.41
C ASP A 752 20.09 25.83 17.81
N PRO A 753 20.46 26.48 18.94
CA PRO A 753 20.29 25.89 20.27
C PRO A 753 18.84 25.52 20.59
N ASP A 754 17.89 26.28 20.06
CA ASP A 754 16.45 26.13 20.34
C ASP A 754 15.64 25.63 19.12
N GLU A 755 16.27 25.49 17.95
CA GLU A 755 15.60 25.08 16.71
C GLU A 755 16.23 23.84 16.06
N THR A 756 15.36 22.92 15.64
CA THR A 756 15.75 21.62 15.07
C THR A 756 14.80 21.24 13.95
N LEU A 757 15.32 20.71 12.84
CA LEU A 757 14.50 20.05 11.84
C LEU A 757 14.37 18.57 12.21
N ASN A 758 13.16 18.16 12.55
CA ASN A 758 12.86 16.81 12.99
C ASN A 758 12.30 15.98 11.83
N PHE A 759 12.88 14.81 11.60
CA PHE A 759 12.54 13.92 10.51
C PHE A 759 12.16 12.55 11.05
N ILE A 760 11.15 11.95 10.41
CA ILE A 760 10.91 10.51 10.45
C ILE A 760 10.95 10.06 9.00
N ALA A 761 11.97 9.28 8.64
CA ALA A 761 12.09 8.76 7.30
C ALA A 761 10.91 7.81 6.99
N PRO A 762 10.38 7.80 5.76
CA PRO A 762 9.25 6.94 5.39
C PRO A 762 9.63 5.45 5.37
N ASN A 763 10.92 5.13 5.23
CA ASN A 763 11.46 3.78 5.28
C ASN A 763 12.99 3.80 5.52
N LYS A 764 13.58 2.63 5.75
CA LYS A 764 15.03 2.47 6.01
C LYS A 764 15.90 2.92 4.83
N TYR A 765 15.43 2.78 3.59
CA TYR A 765 16.19 3.24 2.41
C TYR A 765 16.31 4.76 2.40
N GLU A 766 15.20 5.49 2.54
CA GLU A 766 15.21 6.96 2.60
C GLU A 766 15.97 7.46 3.83
N TYR A 767 15.88 6.76 4.97
CA TYR A 767 16.71 7.05 6.14
C TYR A 767 18.21 6.98 5.79
N CYS A 768 18.66 5.89 5.16
CA CYS A 768 20.06 5.73 4.76
C CYS A 768 20.50 6.80 3.73
N ILE A 769 19.67 7.09 2.72
CA ILE A 769 19.94 8.14 1.73
C ILE A 769 20.17 9.49 2.41
N TRP A 770 19.31 9.87 3.34
CA TRP A 770 19.38 11.16 4.01
C TRP A 770 20.53 11.25 5.00
N ILE A 771 20.75 10.23 5.83
CA ILE A 771 21.86 10.22 6.78
C ILE A 771 23.20 10.23 6.05
N ASP A 772 23.37 9.41 5.01
CA ASP A 772 24.61 9.40 4.23
C ASP A 772 24.79 10.70 3.45
N GLY A 773 23.73 11.19 2.80
CA GLY A 773 23.80 12.45 2.04
C GLY A 773 24.13 13.65 2.91
N LEU A 774 23.55 13.74 4.11
CA LEU A 774 23.85 14.81 5.06
C LEU A 774 25.26 14.62 5.68
N SER A 775 25.70 13.39 5.90
CA SER A 775 27.08 13.12 6.34
C SER A 775 28.09 13.56 5.27
N ALA A 776 27.84 13.20 4.01
CA ALA A 776 28.61 13.62 2.85
C ALA A 776 28.65 15.15 2.69
N LEU A 777 27.50 15.81 2.90
CA LEU A 777 27.36 17.26 2.86
C LEU A 777 28.25 17.93 3.91
N LEU A 778 28.32 17.36 5.12
CA LEU A 778 29.16 17.83 6.23
C LEU A 778 30.62 17.33 6.18
N GLY A 779 31.03 16.66 5.09
CA GLY A 779 32.38 16.11 4.94
C GLY A 779 32.69 14.93 5.89
N LYS A 780 31.67 14.21 6.35
CA LYS A 780 31.78 12.99 7.18
C LYS A 780 31.61 11.73 6.33
N ASP A 781 32.12 10.62 6.84
CA ASP A 781 31.99 9.31 6.18
C ASP A 781 30.53 8.82 6.14
N MET A 782 30.13 8.27 5.00
CA MET A 782 28.84 7.61 4.80
C MET A 782 28.92 6.16 5.32
N SER A 783 28.22 5.85 6.41
CA SER A 783 28.39 4.58 7.14
C SER A 783 27.20 3.62 7.07
N SER A 784 26.12 3.98 6.36
CA SER A 784 24.92 3.14 6.31
C SER A 784 25.13 1.80 5.61
N GLU A 785 24.24 0.84 5.89
CA GLU A 785 24.20 -0.46 5.17
C GLU A 785 23.99 -0.27 3.66
N LEU A 786 23.25 0.76 3.25
CA LEU A 786 23.00 1.07 1.84
C LEU A 786 24.29 1.48 1.13
N THR A 787 25.09 2.37 1.74
CA THR A 787 26.37 2.79 1.13
C THR A 787 27.36 1.63 1.05
N LYS A 788 27.40 0.74 2.03
CA LYS A 788 28.21 -0.47 1.95
C LYS A 788 27.78 -1.37 0.79
N SER A 789 26.47 -1.56 0.60
CA SER A 789 25.91 -2.34 -0.50
C SER A 789 26.18 -1.72 -1.88
N ASP A 790 25.98 -0.40 -2.01
CA ASP A 790 26.23 0.33 -3.26
C ASP A 790 27.71 0.32 -3.62
N LEU A 791 28.59 0.51 -2.62
CA LEU A 791 30.03 0.43 -2.80
C LEU A 791 30.43 -0.94 -3.32
N ASP A 792 29.98 -2.02 -2.68
CA ASP A 792 30.33 -3.36 -3.13
C ASP A 792 29.83 -3.62 -4.56
N THR A 793 28.62 -3.18 -4.89
CA THR A 793 28.04 -3.35 -6.23
C THR A 793 28.79 -2.56 -7.31
N LEU A 794 29.00 -1.26 -7.11
CA LEU A 794 29.62 -0.39 -8.11
C LEU A 794 31.11 -0.71 -8.27
N LEU A 795 31.80 -0.99 -7.16
CA LEU A 795 33.18 -1.43 -7.19
C LEU A 795 33.29 -2.79 -7.90
N SER A 796 32.35 -3.70 -7.69
CA SER A 796 32.26 -4.96 -8.45
C SER A 796 32.04 -4.73 -9.94
N MET A 797 31.21 -3.77 -10.34
CA MET A 797 31.00 -3.44 -11.75
C MET A 797 32.23 -2.78 -12.40
N GLU A 798 32.81 -1.76 -11.76
CA GLU A 798 33.94 -1.01 -12.33
C GLU A 798 35.17 -1.89 -12.53
N MET A 799 35.50 -2.69 -11.52
CA MET A 799 36.57 -3.67 -11.62
C MET A 799 36.32 -4.71 -12.72
N LYS A 800 35.08 -5.21 -12.88
CA LYS A 800 34.74 -6.09 -14.01
C LYS A 800 35.04 -5.40 -15.34
N LEU A 801 34.71 -4.12 -15.48
CA LEU A 801 35.02 -3.34 -16.69
C LEU A 801 36.53 -3.23 -16.91
N ARG A 802 37.31 -2.93 -15.87
CA ARG A 802 38.78 -2.82 -15.95
C ARG A 802 39.47 -4.15 -16.26
N LEU A 803 38.84 -5.26 -15.91
CA LEU A 803 39.34 -6.62 -16.14
C LEU A 803 38.84 -7.24 -17.45
N LEU A 804 37.93 -6.58 -18.19
CA LEU A 804 37.42 -7.07 -19.48
C LEU A 804 38.53 -7.39 -20.49
N ASP A 805 39.51 -6.50 -20.61
CA ASP A 805 40.65 -6.68 -21.55
C ASP A 805 41.61 -7.80 -21.12
N LEU A 806 41.45 -8.31 -19.90
CA LEU A 806 42.22 -9.41 -19.32
C LEU A 806 41.41 -10.71 -19.23
N GLU A 807 40.21 -10.76 -19.84
CA GLU A 807 39.42 -11.99 -19.89
C GLU A 807 40.25 -13.12 -20.55
N ASN A 808 40.48 -14.19 -19.78
CA ASN A 808 41.33 -15.36 -20.12
C ASN A 808 42.85 -15.13 -20.06
N VAL A 809 43.32 -14.00 -19.54
CA VAL A 809 44.74 -13.76 -19.24
C VAL A 809 45.00 -14.08 -17.78
N GLN A 810 45.98 -14.94 -17.49
CA GLN A 810 46.35 -15.25 -16.11
C GLN A 810 47.01 -14.02 -15.47
N ILE A 811 46.38 -13.47 -14.44
CA ILE A 811 46.89 -12.30 -13.71
C ILE A 811 48.06 -12.76 -12.82
N PRO A 812 49.27 -12.22 -13.01
CA PRO A 812 50.43 -12.64 -12.25
C PRO A 812 50.33 -12.15 -10.79
N GLU A 813 50.69 -13.00 -9.82
CA GLU A 813 50.68 -12.63 -8.38
C GLU A 813 51.65 -11.49 -8.05
N ALA A 814 52.71 -11.32 -8.83
CA ALA A 814 53.66 -10.22 -8.72
C ALA A 814 53.79 -9.48 -10.06
N PRO A 815 53.83 -8.13 -10.06
CA PRO A 815 54.00 -7.37 -11.30
C PRO A 815 55.36 -7.68 -11.93
N PRO A 816 55.42 -8.00 -13.25
CA PRO A 816 56.68 -8.23 -13.94
C PRO A 816 57.55 -6.96 -13.90
N PRO A 817 58.89 -7.10 -13.85
CA PRO A 817 59.79 -5.95 -13.74
C PRO A 817 59.68 -5.05 -14.98
N VAL A 818 59.62 -3.74 -14.76
CA VAL A 818 59.66 -2.76 -15.85
C VAL A 818 61.05 -2.85 -16.53
N PRO A 819 61.13 -3.08 -17.85
CA PRO A 819 62.41 -3.10 -18.56
C PRO A 819 63.15 -1.79 -18.40
N LYS A 820 64.49 -1.82 -18.49
CA LYS A 820 65.29 -0.59 -18.50
C LYS A 820 64.85 0.30 -19.66
N GLU A 821 64.85 1.62 -19.42
CA GLU A 821 64.53 2.59 -20.46
C GLU A 821 65.41 2.37 -21.70
N PRO A 822 64.86 2.48 -22.91
CA PRO A 822 65.64 2.40 -24.14
C PRO A 822 66.77 3.43 -24.12
N SER A 823 67.95 3.06 -24.61
CA SER A 823 69.09 3.97 -24.71
C SER A 823 68.89 5.10 -25.74
N SER A 824 67.80 5.07 -26.52
CA SER A 824 67.41 6.08 -27.50
C SER A 824 65.89 6.21 -27.55
N TYR A 825 65.38 7.45 -27.58
CA TYR A 825 63.95 7.76 -27.77
C TYR A 825 63.61 8.04 -29.24
N ASP A 826 64.47 7.64 -30.17
CA ASP A 826 64.23 7.80 -31.61
C ASP A 826 63.32 6.68 -32.14
N PHE A 827 62.02 6.81 -31.88
CA PHE A 827 61.01 5.82 -32.25
C PHE A 827 60.64 5.93 -33.74
N VAL A 828 61.33 5.19 -34.61
CA VAL A 828 60.93 5.03 -36.02
C VAL A 828 60.05 3.79 -36.15
N TYR A 829 58.74 3.97 -36.24
CA TYR A 829 57.84 2.89 -36.66
C TYR A 829 57.98 2.68 -38.17
N HIS A 830 58.76 1.68 -38.59
CA HIS A 830 58.71 1.19 -39.96
C HIS A 830 57.38 0.47 -40.19
N TYR A 831 56.39 1.16 -40.73
CA TYR A 831 55.24 0.52 -41.36
C TYR A 831 55.70 -0.05 -42.71
N GLY A 832 56.04 -1.34 -42.71
CA GLY A 832 56.32 -2.14 -43.91
C GLY A 832 55.10 -2.98 -44.30
#